data_AF-A0A5D3EK61-F1
#
_entry.id   AF-A0A5D3EK61-F1
#
_cell.length_a   1.000
_cell.length_b   1.000
_cell.length_c   1.000
_cell.angle_alpha   90.00
_cell.angle_beta   90.00
_cell.angle_gamma   90.00
#
_symmetry.space_group_name_H-M   'P 1'
#
loop_
_entity.id
_entity.type
_entity.pdbx_description
1 polymer ?
#
loop_
_entity_poly.entity_id
_entity_poly.type
_entity_poly.pdbx_seq_one_letter_code
_entity_poly.pdbx_strand_id
1 'polypeptide(L)'
;MKMKKLFLLLFFSMAAYALQAQIKEPVKFKTEWKSLSDSEAEIIFAGIIDNGWHVYSTELGDGGPISATFNIDKKEGVEPVGKLRFAGKEIEAYDKLFEMKVRYFANSVQFIQKVKLTGGPYSIEGYLEYGACNDESCLPPTQVSFKYSGQSKSAPALPAAPVVKEEKIKKNEPDSAEIAIVPFAADSASAEMGEADFATGDLWKPVITELQALGEEQAGADKTWLYIFIAGFLGGLLALFTPCVWPIIPMTVSFFLKRSKDKKKGIRDAWTYGASIVVIYVTLGVAITLIFGPSALNALSTNAIFNIFFFLMLVVFAASFFGAFEITLPSKWSNAVDSKAESTTGLLSIFLMAFTLALVSFSCTGPIIGLLLVQVSTMGSVIAPTIGMLGFAIALALPFTLFALFPTWLKSMPKSGGWMNVIKVTLGFLELAFALKFLSVADLAYGWRILDRETFLALWIVIFALLGFYLLGKIKFPHDDDEYKVGVTRFFMALISLAFAVYMVPGLWGAPLKAVSAFAPPMNTQDFNLYKNEVHAKFDDYDLGMEYARRNGKPVMLDFTGYGCVNCRKMEAAVWTDTKVSDLMNNDYVLITLYVDNKDPLPEHIKVSENGKERTLRTVGDKWSYLQRVKFGANAQPFYVLIDNQGMPLNKSYAYDEDVDKYVQFLQTGLDNYRKK
;
A
#
# COMPACT_ATOMS: atom_id res chain seq x y z
N MET A 1 12.66 22.53 -41.33
CA MET A 1 11.18 22.48 -41.46
C MET A 1 10.57 21.07 -41.44
N LYS A 2 11.30 20.00 -41.82
CA LYS A 2 10.80 18.60 -41.78
C LYS A 2 10.62 18.00 -40.37
N MET A 3 11.47 18.34 -39.39
CA MET A 3 11.38 17.81 -38.01
C MET A 3 10.15 18.32 -37.23
N LYS A 4 9.76 19.60 -37.39
CA LYS A 4 8.54 20.14 -36.74
C LYS A 4 7.27 19.44 -37.25
N LYS A 5 7.20 19.14 -38.55
CA LYS A 5 6.07 18.39 -39.13
C LYS A 5 6.03 16.95 -38.66
N LEU A 6 7.19 16.30 -38.46
CA LEU A 6 7.25 14.93 -37.93
C LEU A 6 6.81 14.87 -36.45
N PHE A 7 7.20 15.85 -35.63
CA PHE A 7 6.79 15.93 -34.23
C PHE A 7 5.29 16.23 -34.09
N LEU A 8 4.74 17.08 -34.97
CA LEU A 8 3.30 17.36 -35.02
C LEU A 8 2.49 16.15 -35.51
N LEU A 9 3.03 15.38 -36.47
CA LEU A 9 2.41 14.13 -36.93
C LEU A 9 2.46 13.02 -35.87
N LEU A 10 3.56 12.92 -35.10
CA LEU A 10 3.66 11.99 -33.98
C LEU A 10 2.72 12.39 -32.83
N PHE A 11 2.63 13.68 -32.51
CA PHE A 11 1.71 14.20 -31.50
C PHE A 11 0.24 14.01 -31.91
N PHE A 12 -0.10 14.23 -33.19
CA PHE A 12 -1.45 14.02 -33.71
C PHE A 12 -1.80 12.53 -33.86
N SER A 13 -0.82 11.68 -34.21
CA SER A 13 -0.98 10.23 -34.20
C SER A 13 -1.18 9.69 -32.78
N MET A 14 -0.44 10.19 -31.80
CA MET A 14 -0.57 9.80 -30.39
C MET A 14 -1.89 10.31 -29.76
N ALA A 15 -2.36 11.49 -30.18
CA ALA A 15 -3.69 12.01 -29.81
C ALA A 15 -4.83 11.22 -30.46
N ALA A 16 -4.66 10.73 -31.69
CA ALA A 16 -5.65 9.89 -32.37
C ALA A 16 -5.76 8.49 -31.73
N TYR A 17 -4.67 7.93 -31.20
CA TYR A 17 -4.71 6.68 -30.41
C TYR A 17 -5.40 6.86 -29.06
N ALA A 18 -5.34 8.04 -28.44
CA ALA A 18 -6.00 8.31 -27.16
C ALA A 18 -7.54 8.37 -27.25
N LEU A 19 -8.10 8.61 -28.45
CA LEU A 19 -9.56 8.70 -28.68
C LEU A 19 -10.25 7.34 -28.93
N GLN A 20 -9.50 6.24 -29.01
CA GLN A 20 -10.04 4.88 -29.21
C GLN A 20 -9.93 3.99 -27.95
N ALA A 21 -9.50 4.53 -26.81
CA ALA A 21 -9.49 3.78 -25.55
C ALA A 21 -10.88 3.74 -24.90
N GLN A 22 -11.86 3.17 -25.61
CA GLN A 22 -13.04 2.63 -24.95
C GLN A 22 -12.63 1.34 -24.24
N ILE A 23 -13.02 1.21 -22.97
CA ILE A 23 -12.87 -0.01 -22.19
C ILE A 23 -13.56 -1.13 -22.98
N LYS A 24 -12.79 -2.06 -23.54
CA LYS A 24 -13.35 -3.24 -24.23
C LYS A 24 -13.96 -4.15 -23.16
N GLU A 25 -15.27 -4.34 -23.24
CA GLU A 25 -16.01 -5.38 -22.51
C GLU A 25 -16.37 -6.50 -23.50
N PRO A 26 -15.42 -7.42 -23.80
CA PRO A 26 -15.60 -8.44 -24.84
C PRO A 26 -16.54 -9.58 -24.43
N VAL A 27 -16.98 -9.61 -23.17
CA VAL A 27 -17.88 -10.64 -22.64
C VAL A 27 -19.01 -9.97 -21.88
N LYS A 28 -20.25 -10.23 -22.31
CA LYS A 28 -21.45 -9.67 -21.69
C LYS A 28 -22.30 -10.80 -21.13
N PHE A 29 -22.44 -10.81 -19.81
CA PHE A 29 -23.30 -11.75 -19.10
C PHE A 29 -24.63 -11.11 -18.74
N LYS A 30 -25.70 -11.89 -18.90
CA LYS A 30 -27.03 -11.59 -18.38
C LYS A 30 -27.41 -12.65 -17.35
N THR A 31 -27.91 -12.21 -16.21
CA THR A 31 -28.35 -13.09 -15.12
C THR A 31 -29.86 -13.31 -15.20
N GLU A 32 -30.30 -14.56 -15.14
CA GLU A 32 -31.71 -14.94 -15.17
C GLU A 32 -32.02 -15.90 -14.02
N TRP A 33 -33.15 -15.66 -13.34
CA TRP A 33 -33.68 -16.56 -12.32
C TRP A 33 -34.78 -17.43 -12.95
N LYS A 34 -34.60 -18.75 -12.90
CA LYS A 34 -35.55 -19.72 -13.43
C LYS A 34 -36.08 -20.61 -12.32
N SER A 35 -37.31 -20.37 -11.89
CA SER A 35 -38.00 -21.24 -10.93
C SER A 35 -38.34 -22.57 -11.60
N LEU A 36 -37.85 -23.68 -11.05
CA LEU A 36 -38.15 -25.05 -11.55
C LEU A 36 -39.33 -25.67 -10.82
N SER A 37 -39.46 -25.41 -9.52
CA SER A 37 -40.58 -25.82 -8.67
C SER A 37 -40.73 -24.84 -7.49
N ASP A 38 -41.74 -25.06 -6.63
CA ASP A 38 -41.95 -24.26 -5.42
C ASP A 38 -40.77 -24.33 -4.43
N SER A 39 -39.88 -25.33 -4.58
CA SER A 39 -38.73 -25.58 -3.70
C SER A 39 -37.38 -25.56 -4.41
N GLU A 40 -37.31 -25.35 -5.73
CA GLU A 40 -36.06 -25.35 -6.50
C GLU A 40 -36.05 -24.27 -7.59
N ALA A 41 -34.91 -23.61 -7.74
CA ALA A 41 -34.66 -22.64 -8.78
C ALA A 41 -33.24 -22.77 -9.35
N GLU A 42 -33.02 -22.20 -10.53
CA GLU A 42 -31.73 -22.10 -11.19
C GLU A 42 -31.37 -20.63 -11.41
N ILE A 43 -30.12 -20.28 -11.10
CA ILE A 43 -29.51 -19.01 -11.48
C ILE A 43 -28.68 -19.27 -12.74
N ILE A 44 -29.06 -18.63 -13.84
CA ILE A 44 -28.47 -18.82 -15.16
C ILE A 44 -27.72 -17.54 -15.54
N PHE A 45 -26.42 -17.66 -15.78
CA PHE A 45 -25.57 -16.61 -16.32
C PHE A 45 -25.33 -16.88 -17.80
N ALA A 46 -26.05 -16.18 -18.68
CA ALA A 46 -25.90 -16.30 -20.12
C ALA A 46 -24.88 -15.28 -20.64
N GLY A 47 -23.71 -15.76 -21.07
CA GLY A 47 -22.61 -14.95 -21.61
C GLY A 47 -22.54 -15.00 -23.13
N ILE A 48 -22.44 -13.83 -23.75
CA ILE A 48 -22.05 -13.67 -25.17
C ILE A 48 -20.59 -13.21 -25.19
N ILE A 49 -19.77 -13.89 -25.99
CA ILE A 49 -18.32 -13.71 -26.06
C ILE A 49 -17.97 -13.21 -27.47
N ASP A 50 -17.30 -12.07 -27.55
CA ASP A 50 -16.84 -11.49 -28.81
C ASP A 50 -15.85 -12.41 -29.53
N ASN A 51 -15.83 -12.36 -30.86
CA ASN A 51 -15.01 -13.25 -31.68
C ASN A 51 -13.50 -13.07 -31.39
N GLY A 52 -12.79 -14.18 -31.19
CA GLY A 52 -11.37 -14.20 -30.77
C GLY A 52 -11.14 -14.09 -29.26
N TRP A 53 -12.20 -14.00 -28.45
CA TRP A 53 -12.12 -14.07 -26.99
C TRP A 53 -12.65 -15.40 -26.46
N HIS A 54 -12.16 -15.78 -25.29
CA HIS A 54 -12.38 -17.06 -24.67
C HIS A 54 -12.67 -16.89 -23.18
N VAL A 55 -13.71 -17.58 -22.69
CA VAL A 55 -14.04 -17.64 -21.26
C VAL A 55 -13.70 -19.03 -20.74
N TYR A 56 -12.92 -19.09 -19.67
CA TYR A 56 -12.40 -20.35 -19.14
C TYR A 56 -13.46 -21.14 -18.37
N SER A 57 -13.35 -22.47 -18.48
CA SER A 57 -14.27 -23.42 -17.86
C SER A 57 -14.05 -23.54 -16.35
N THR A 58 -14.89 -24.34 -15.70
CA THR A 58 -14.80 -24.64 -14.27
C THR A 58 -13.71 -25.70 -14.02
N GLU A 59 -12.99 -25.60 -12.89
CA GLU A 59 -12.03 -26.63 -12.42
C GLU A 59 -10.83 -26.86 -13.37
N LEU A 60 -9.98 -25.84 -13.57
CA LEU A 60 -8.79 -25.93 -14.44
C LEU A 60 -7.47 -26.33 -13.74
N GLY A 61 -7.48 -26.60 -12.42
CA GLY A 61 -6.28 -26.95 -11.64
C GLY A 61 -5.39 -25.75 -11.28
N ASP A 62 -4.40 -25.98 -10.41
CA ASP A 62 -3.51 -24.92 -9.92
C ASP A 62 -2.48 -24.49 -10.97
N GLY A 63 -2.27 -23.17 -11.12
CA GLY A 63 -1.30 -22.58 -12.05
C GLY A 63 -1.84 -22.16 -13.41
N GLY A 64 -3.15 -22.35 -13.66
CA GLY A 64 -3.83 -21.95 -14.89
C GLY A 64 -4.61 -20.63 -14.81
N PRO A 65 -5.32 -20.25 -15.89
CA PRO A 65 -6.18 -19.08 -15.93
C PRO A 65 -7.36 -19.20 -14.94
N ILE A 66 -7.91 -18.04 -14.54
CA ILE A 66 -8.97 -17.97 -13.53
C ILE A 66 -10.23 -18.68 -14.03
N SER A 67 -10.57 -19.77 -13.33
CA SER A 67 -11.73 -20.62 -13.64
C SER A 67 -13.04 -19.90 -13.29
N ALA A 68 -14.10 -20.21 -14.03
CA ALA A 68 -15.43 -19.72 -13.68
C ALA A 68 -15.86 -20.29 -12.32
N THR A 69 -16.17 -19.44 -11.35
CA THR A 69 -16.59 -19.85 -10.00
C THR A 69 -17.83 -19.07 -9.55
N PHE A 70 -18.70 -19.76 -8.82
CA PHE A 70 -19.90 -19.18 -8.24
C PHE A 70 -19.67 -18.91 -6.76
N ASN A 71 -19.78 -17.64 -6.38
CA ASN A 71 -19.52 -17.16 -5.03
C ASN A 71 -20.80 -16.56 -4.42
N ILE A 72 -21.03 -16.81 -3.15
CA ILE A 72 -22.22 -16.36 -2.41
C ILE A 72 -21.78 -15.37 -1.34
N ASP A 73 -22.33 -14.17 -1.38
CA ASP A 73 -22.09 -13.12 -0.39
C ASP A 73 -23.11 -13.18 0.76
N LYS A 74 -24.38 -13.44 0.44
CA LYS A 74 -25.46 -13.54 1.41
C LYS A 74 -26.47 -14.62 1.01
N LYS A 75 -26.90 -15.45 1.97
CA LYS A 75 -27.97 -16.44 1.78
C LYS A 75 -28.92 -16.47 2.98
N GLU A 76 -30.21 -16.37 2.71
CA GLU A 76 -31.30 -16.56 3.66
C GLU A 76 -32.40 -17.36 2.97
N GLY A 77 -32.84 -18.47 3.56
CA GLY A 77 -33.90 -19.30 2.97
C GLY A 77 -33.54 -20.05 1.68
N VAL A 78 -32.26 -20.08 1.29
CA VAL A 78 -31.76 -20.69 0.04
C VAL A 78 -30.46 -21.48 0.30
N GLU A 79 -30.37 -22.69 -0.25
CA GLU A 79 -29.14 -23.50 -0.26
C GLU A 79 -28.71 -23.85 -1.69
N PRO A 80 -27.44 -23.59 -2.09
CA PRO A 80 -26.94 -24.04 -3.39
C PRO A 80 -26.82 -25.57 -3.42
N VAL A 81 -27.30 -26.19 -4.49
CA VAL A 81 -27.26 -27.66 -4.67
C VAL A 81 -26.29 -28.02 -5.79
N GLY A 82 -25.16 -28.63 -5.40
CA GLY A 82 -24.14 -29.12 -6.32
C GLY A 82 -23.21 -28.03 -6.87
N LYS A 83 -22.25 -28.46 -7.70
CA LYS A 83 -21.24 -27.60 -8.32
C LYS A 83 -21.83 -26.81 -9.50
N LEU A 84 -21.20 -25.68 -9.82
CA LEU A 84 -21.53 -24.85 -10.98
C LEU A 84 -21.49 -25.69 -12.25
N ARG A 85 -22.60 -25.73 -12.99
CA ARG A 85 -22.69 -26.42 -14.28
C ARG A 85 -22.56 -25.42 -15.41
N PHE A 86 -22.20 -25.89 -16.59
CA PHE A 86 -22.21 -25.07 -17.79
C PHE A 86 -23.02 -25.72 -18.90
N ALA A 87 -23.55 -24.89 -19.80
CA ALA A 87 -24.15 -25.30 -21.07
C ALA A 87 -23.52 -24.47 -22.19
N GLY A 88 -22.82 -25.15 -23.10
CA GLY A 88 -22.04 -24.54 -24.17
C GLY A 88 -21.08 -25.56 -24.78
N LYS A 89 -20.51 -25.23 -25.94
CA LYS A 89 -19.50 -26.09 -26.57
C LYS A 89 -18.14 -25.81 -25.93
N GLU A 90 -17.74 -26.66 -24.99
CA GLU A 90 -16.40 -26.60 -24.38
C GLU A 90 -15.35 -27.02 -25.40
N ILE A 91 -14.26 -26.25 -25.49
CA ILE A 91 -13.12 -26.49 -26.37
C ILE A 91 -11.90 -26.72 -25.47
N GLU A 92 -11.25 -27.87 -25.64
CA GLU A 92 -9.97 -28.17 -25.00
C GLU A 92 -8.84 -27.87 -26.00
N ALA A 93 -7.92 -26.98 -25.63
CA ALA A 93 -6.74 -26.69 -26.42
C ALA A 93 -5.51 -26.43 -25.52
N TYR A 94 -4.33 -26.56 -26.10
CA TYR A 94 -3.09 -26.22 -25.40
C TYR A 94 -2.84 -24.71 -25.48
N ASP A 95 -2.76 -24.06 -24.34
CA ASP A 95 -2.54 -22.62 -24.24
C ASP A 95 -1.04 -22.34 -24.09
N LYS A 96 -0.51 -21.50 -24.99
CA LYS A 96 0.91 -21.14 -24.99
C LYS A 96 1.27 -20.13 -23.90
N LEU A 97 0.29 -19.38 -23.39
CA LEU A 97 0.48 -18.39 -22.35
C LEU A 97 0.62 -19.04 -20.97
N PHE A 98 -0.15 -20.11 -20.73
CA PHE A 98 -0.17 -20.84 -19.46
C PHE A 98 0.60 -22.17 -19.50
N GLU A 99 1.18 -22.52 -20.65
CA GLU A 99 1.94 -23.76 -20.90
C GLU A 99 1.22 -25.04 -20.44
N MET A 100 -0.11 -25.05 -20.54
CA MET A 100 -0.95 -26.17 -20.10
C MET A 100 -2.17 -26.36 -21.00
N LYS A 101 -2.81 -27.53 -20.87
CA LYS A 101 -4.11 -27.76 -21.50
C LYS A 101 -5.18 -27.02 -20.73
N VAL A 102 -5.89 -26.14 -21.42
CA VAL A 102 -7.00 -25.36 -20.87
C VAL A 102 -8.30 -25.76 -21.54
N ARG A 103 -9.40 -25.61 -20.81
CA ARG A 103 -10.75 -25.77 -21.33
C ARG A 103 -11.47 -24.43 -21.29
N TYR A 104 -12.05 -24.01 -22.41
CA TYR A 104 -12.70 -22.71 -22.54
C TYR A 104 -13.88 -22.75 -23.51
N PHE A 105 -14.65 -21.67 -23.52
CA PHE A 105 -15.80 -21.46 -24.39
C PHE A 105 -15.55 -20.28 -25.33
N ALA A 106 -16.05 -20.39 -26.56
CA ALA A 106 -16.02 -19.34 -27.58
C ALA A 106 -17.44 -19.02 -28.08
N ASN A 107 -17.68 -17.75 -28.43
CA ASN A 107 -18.97 -17.18 -28.87
C ASN A 107 -20.05 -17.09 -27.80
N SER A 108 -20.34 -18.16 -27.06
CA SER A 108 -21.33 -18.12 -25.97
C SER A 108 -21.13 -19.23 -24.94
N VAL A 109 -21.56 -18.96 -23.72
CA VAL A 109 -21.58 -19.93 -22.61
C VAL A 109 -22.73 -19.60 -21.66
N GLN A 110 -23.33 -20.62 -21.06
CA GLN A 110 -24.23 -20.45 -19.93
C GLN A 110 -23.65 -21.14 -18.71
N PHE A 111 -23.52 -20.43 -17.59
CA PHE A 111 -23.22 -21.04 -16.29
C PHE A 111 -24.51 -21.15 -15.47
N ILE A 112 -24.78 -22.32 -14.91
CA ILE A 112 -26.05 -22.66 -14.25
C ILE A 112 -25.75 -23.17 -12.86
N GLN A 113 -26.24 -22.45 -11.86
CA GLN A 113 -26.20 -22.87 -10.46
C GLN A 113 -27.60 -23.22 -9.98
N LYS A 114 -27.80 -24.45 -9.50
CA LYS A 114 -29.03 -24.89 -8.86
C LYS A 114 -29.08 -24.44 -7.41
N VAL A 115 -30.26 -23.99 -6.97
CA VAL A 115 -30.54 -23.59 -5.60
C VAL A 115 -31.86 -24.19 -5.11
N LYS A 116 -31.89 -24.60 -3.84
CA LYS A 116 -33.07 -25.13 -3.16
C LYS A 116 -33.61 -24.09 -2.20
N LEU A 117 -34.91 -23.86 -2.23
CA LEU A 117 -35.62 -22.93 -1.36
C LEU A 117 -36.14 -23.69 -0.14
N THR A 118 -35.85 -23.20 1.07
CA THR A 118 -36.23 -23.87 2.32
C THR A 118 -37.63 -23.49 2.84
N GLY A 119 -38.40 -22.72 2.05
CA GLY A 119 -39.73 -22.21 2.39
C GLY A 119 -39.70 -20.90 3.18
N GLY A 120 -40.65 -19.99 2.91
CA GLY A 120 -40.70 -18.65 3.53
C GLY A 120 -40.01 -17.57 2.68
N PRO A 121 -39.64 -16.41 3.29
CA PRO A 121 -38.88 -15.38 2.60
C PRO A 121 -37.48 -15.90 2.28
N TYR A 122 -37.01 -15.63 1.06
CA TYR A 122 -35.69 -16.02 0.60
C TYR A 122 -34.95 -14.83 0.02
N SER A 123 -33.64 -14.79 0.23
CA SER A 123 -32.71 -13.80 -0.34
C SER A 123 -31.38 -14.47 -0.64
N ILE A 124 -30.88 -14.29 -1.86
CA ILE A 124 -29.56 -14.75 -2.26
C ILE A 124 -28.85 -13.68 -3.08
N GLU A 125 -27.63 -13.37 -2.64
CA GLU A 125 -26.73 -12.41 -3.26
C GLU A 125 -25.36 -13.04 -3.44
N GLY A 126 -24.73 -12.75 -4.57
CA GLY A 126 -23.42 -13.30 -4.90
C GLY A 126 -22.97 -12.88 -6.28
N TYR A 127 -21.91 -13.51 -6.78
CA TYR A 127 -21.38 -13.21 -8.08
C TYR A 127 -20.79 -14.45 -8.78
N LEU A 128 -20.83 -14.41 -10.11
CA LEU A 128 -20.03 -15.31 -10.96
C LEU A 128 -18.70 -14.59 -11.26
N GLU A 129 -17.59 -15.18 -10.87
CA GLU A 129 -16.25 -14.72 -11.26
C GLU A 129 -15.75 -15.54 -12.44
N TYR A 130 -15.16 -14.89 -13.45
CA TYR A 130 -14.62 -15.56 -14.62
C TYR A 130 -13.39 -14.83 -15.17
N GLY A 131 -12.48 -15.60 -15.78
CA GLY A 131 -11.38 -15.07 -16.59
C GLY A 131 -11.75 -15.03 -18.08
N ALA A 132 -11.37 -13.94 -18.76
CA ALA A 132 -11.50 -13.80 -20.21
C ALA A 132 -10.14 -13.46 -20.85
N CYS A 133 -9.71 -14.27 -21.82
CA CYS A 133 -8.47 -14.04 -22.55
C CYS A 133 -8.69 -14.15 -24.06
N ASN A 134 -7.76 -13.59 -24.81
CA ASN A 134 -7.57 -13.85 -26.23
C ASN A 134 -6.16 -14.43 -26.45
N ASP A 135 -5.80 -14.70 -27.70
CA ASP A 135 -4.51 -15.33 -28.06
C ASP A 135 -3.26 -14.52 -27.64
N GLU A 136 -3.40 -13.25 -27.26
CA GLU A 136 -2.28 -12.33 -26.97
C GLU A 136 -2.28 -11.78 -25.53
N SER A 137 -3.41 -11.84 -24.81
CA SER A 137 -3.59 -11.15 -23.53
C SER A 137 -4.80 -11.65 -22.73
N CYS A 138 -4.73 -11.47 -21.41
CA CYS A 138 -5.81 -11.77 -20.47
C CYS A 138 -6.32 -10.52 -19.78
N LEU A 139 -7.64 -10.40 -19.64
CA LEU A 139 -8.25 -9.38 -18.81
C LEU A 139 -8.24 -9.82 -17.34
N PRO A 140 -8.18 -8.87 -16.39
CA PRO A 140 -8.37 -9.17 -14.97
C PRO A 140 -9.70 -9.90 -14.71
N PRO A 141 -9.78 -10.73 -13.66
CA PRO A 141 -11.01 -11.45 -13.32
C PRO A 141 -12.18 -10.49 -13.19
N THR A 142 -13.26 -10.81 -13.90
CA THR A 142 -14.44 -9.97 -13.95
C THR A 142 -15.58 -10.68 -13.22
N GLN A 143 -16.40 -9.91 -12.52
CA GLN A 143 -17.46 -10.43 -11.65
C GLN A 143 -18.82 -9.98 -12.16
N VAL A 144 -19.77 -10.91 -12.21
CA VAL A 144 -21.17 -10.65 -12.57
C VAL A 144 -22.00 -10.87 -11.33
N SER A 145 -22.40 -9.77 -10.69
CA SER A 145 -23.22 -9.82 -9.49
C SER A 145 -24.67 -10.18 -9.81
N PHE A 146 -25.31 -10.95 -8.93
CA PHE A 146 -26.74 -11.21 -8.95
C PHE A 146 -27.35 -10.96 -7.57
N LYS A 147 -28.62 -10.59 -7.55
CA LYS A 147 -29.43 -10.42 -6.34
C LYS A 147 -30.85 -10.85 -6.62
N TYR A 148 -31.33 -11.85 -5.92
CA TYR A 148 -32.70 -12.35 -6.02
C TYR A 148 -33.32 -12.52 -4.64
N SER A 149 -34.54 -12.02 -4.48
CA SER A 149 -35.31 -12.10 -3.24
C SER A 149 -36.78 -12.36 -3.53
N GLY A 150 -37.47 -13.14 -2.70
CA GLY A 150 -38.88 -13.44 -2.88
C GLY A 150 -39.50 -14.25 -1.74
N GLN A 151 -40.72 -14.77 -1.95
CA GLN A 151 -41.39 -15.69 -1.04
C GLN A 151 -41.66 -17.02 -1.76
N SER A 152 -41.29 -18.14 -1.13
CA SER A 152 -41.60 -19.49 -1.61
C SER A 152 -42.80 -20.07 -0.84
N LYS A 153 -43.77 -20.66 -1.56
CA LYS A 153 -44.91 -21.38 -0.97
C LYS A 153 -44.50 -22.83 -0.71
N SER A 154 -44.51 -23.26 0.55
CA SER A 154 -44.14 -24.63 0.95
C SER A 154 -45.22 -25.67 0.63
N ALA A 155 -44.80 -26.90 0.33
CA ALA A 155 -45.58 -28.14 0.47
C ALA A 155 -44.71 -29.24 1.13
N PRO A 156 -45.30 -30.28 1.76
CA PRO A 156 -45.59 -30.39 3.19
C PRO A 156 -44.50 -31.09 4.00
N ALA A 157 -44.46 -30.78 5.30
CA ALA A 157 -43.63 -31.43 6.32
C ALA A 157 -44.02 -32.89 6.57
N LEU A 158 -43.02 -33.72 6.87
CA LEU A 158 -43.15 -35.06 7.47
C LEU A 158 -41.84 -35.39 8.22
N PRO A 159 -41.88 -36.22 9.28
CA PRO A 159 -42.23 -35.81 10.63
C PRO A 159 -41.05 -35.92 11.62
N ALA A 160 -41.21 -35.27 12.77
CA ALA A 160 -40.27 -35.30 13.89
C ALA A 160 -40.18 -36.67 14.57
N ALA A 161 -38.98 -37.02 15.03
CA ALA A 161 -38.73 -37.96 16.12
C ALA A 161 -37.34 -37.67 16.75
N PRO A 162 -37.08 -38.02 18.02
CA PRO A 162 -37.77 -37.52 19.21
C PRO A 162 -36.80 -36.80 20.17
N VAL A 163 -37.38 -35.95 21.02
CA VAL A 163 -36.71 -35.28 22.14
C VAL A 163 -36.40 -36.29 23.24
N VAL A 164 -35.12 -36.39 23.64
CA VAL A 164 -34.73 -36.92 24.95
C VAL A 164 -34.51 -35.75 25.90
N LYS A 165 -35.26 -35.79 27.00
CA LYS A 165 -35.19 -34.87 28.14
C LYS A 165 -33.95 -35.16 28.98
N GLU A 166 -33.30 -34.12 29.48
CA GLU A 166 -32.58 -34.19 30.76
C GLU A 166 -33.13 -33.13 31.72
N GLU A 167 -33.45 -33.61 32.92
CA GLU A 167 -34.01 -32.89 34.05
C GLU A 167 -32.89 -32.43 35.00
N LYS A 168 -33.19 -31.37 35.74
CA LYS A 168 -32.33 -30.64 36.70
C LYS A 168 -31.82 -31.50 37.87
N ILE A 169 -30.59 -31.21 38.34
CA ILE A 169 -30.22 -31.31 39.76
C ILE A 169 -29.53 -29.99 40.19
N LYS A 170 -29.96 -29.44 41.33
CA LYS A 170 -29.44 -28.21 41.97
C LYS A 170 -28.59 -28.54 43.21
N LYS A 171 -27.61 -27.65 43.44
CA LYS A 171 -26.95 -27.20 44.69
C LYS A 171 -26.08 -28.19 45.49
N ASN A 172 -24.82 -27.78 45.68
CA ASN A 172 -24.24 -27.45 46.99
C ASN A 172 -22.91 -26.66 46.82
N GLU A 173 -22.78 -25.58 47.60
CA GLU A 173 -21.56 -24.89 48.04
C GLU A 173 -21.46 -25.12 49.57
N PRO A 174 -20.34 -24.88 50.32
CA PRO A 174 -19.41 -23.75 50.18
C PRO A 174 -17.92 -23.99 50.57
N ASP A 175 -17.19 -22.86 50.65
CA ASP A 175 -15.88 -22.54 51.29
C ASP A 175 -14.59 -22.87 50.50
N SER A 176 -13.67 -21.94 50.21
CA SER A 176 -13.15 -20.86 51.07
C SER A 176 -12.16 -19.91 50.34
N ALA A 177 -12.14 -18.63 50.76
CA ALA A 177 -11.09 -17.58 50.72
C ALA A 177 -10.54 -17.08 49.35
N GLU A 178 -11.00 -15.92 48.83
CA GLU A 178 -10.50 -14.52 48.99
C GLU A 178 -9.07 -14.28 48.45
N ILE A 179 -8.78 -13.29 47.59
CA ILE A 179 -8.78 -11.82 47.80
C ILE A 179 -8.94 -11.13 46.42
N ALA A 180 -10.05 -10.44 46.11
CA ALA A 180 -10.37 -9.01 46.28
C ALA A 180 -9.93 -8.06 45.14
N ILE A 181 -10.90 -7.62 44.32
CA ILE A 181 -10.96 -6.28 43.73
C ILE A 181 -12.32 -5.71 44.14
N VAL A 182 -12.30 -4.54 44.79
CA VAL A 182 -13.42 -3.85 45.44
C VAL A 182 -14.28 -3.12 44.37
N PRO A 183 -15.61 -2.99 44.56
CA PRO A 183 -16.59 -2.77 43.50
C PRO A 183 -16.99 -1.29 43.35
N PHE A 184 -17.46 -0.91 42.15
CA PHE A 184 -18.34 0.25 42.01
C PHE A 184 -19.76 -0.23 41.72
N ALA A 185 -20.67 0.18 42.60
CA ALA A 185 -22.05 -0.23 42.66
C ALA A 185 -22.84 0.21 41.42
N ALA A 186 -23.59 -0.74 40.86
CA ALA A 186 -24.79 -0.45 40.10
C ALA A 186 -25.90 -0.18 41.12
N ASP A 187 -26.41 1.05 41.15
CA ASP A 187 -27.75 1.31 41.66
C ASP A 187 -28.71 1.41 40.47
N SER A 188 -29.86 0.79 40.66
CA SER A 188 -30.83 0.49 39.62
C SER A 188 -31.84 1.62 39.57
N ALA A 189 -31.91 2.35 38.47
CA ALA A 189 -33.10 3.11 38.12
C ALA A 189 -33.34 3.01 36.62
N SER A 190 -34.27 2.14 36.28
CA SER A 190 -34.93 2.04 34.99
C SER A 190 -35.50 3.39 34.56
N ALA A 191 -34.95 3.94 33.47
CA ALA A 191 -35.60 4.97 32.66
C ALA A 191 -35.28 4.67 31.18
N GLU A 192 -36.29 4.16 30.49
CA GLU A 192 -36.54 4.18 29.04
C GLU A 192 -35.33 4.46 28.14
N MET A 193 -34.71 3.38 27.64
CA MET A 193 -33.92 3.44 26.42
C MET A 193 -34.88 3.53 25.23
N GLY A 194 -35.20 4.76 24.84
CA GLY A 194 -35.68 5.03 23.49
C GLY A 194 -34.56 4.75 22.50
N GLU A 195 -34.87 3.97 21.47
CA GLU A 195 -34.10 3.90 20.22
C GLU A 195 -33.90 5.34 19.70
N ALA A 196 -32.71 5.88 19.92
CA ALA A 196 -32.26 7.06 19.20
C ALA A 196 -31.59 6.58 17.92
N ASP A 197 -32.41 6.55 16.88
CA ASP A 197 -32.11 6.43 15.46
C ASP A 197 -31.06 7.50 15.07
N PHE A 198 -29.76 7.16 15.15
CA PHE A 198 -28.71 7.96 14.52
C PHE A 198 -28.51 7.42 13.12
N ALA A 199 -29.22 8.04 12.18
CA ALA A 199 -29.00 7.83 10.77
C ALA A 199 -27.51 8.03 10.43
N THR A 200 -26.95 7.07 9.70
CA THR A 200 -25.63 7.06 9.06
C THR A 200 -25.39 8.23 8.06
N GLY A 201 -26.26 9.25 8.04
CA GLY A 201 -26.23 10.39 7.14
C GLY A 201 -25.32 11.55 7.56
N ASP A 202 -25.01 11.74 8.85
CA ASP A 202 -24.23 12.90 9.32
C ASP A 202 -22.71 12.72 9.25
N LEU A 203 -22.22 11.49 9.22
CA LEU A 203 -20.78 11.20 9.25
C LEU A 203 -20.03 11.77 8.01
N TRP A 204 -20.70 11.76 6.85
CA TRP A 204 -20.14 12.09 5.53
C TRP A 204 -20.28 13.55 5.13
N LYS A 205 -20.95 14.38 5.94
CA LYS A 205 -21.19 15.78 5.59
C LYS A 205 -19.85 16.53 5.48
N PRO A 206 -19.56 17.16 4.32
CA PRO A 206 -18.34 17.97 4.16
C PRO A 206 -18.30 19.13 5.13
N VAL A 207 -17.13 19.38 5.72
CA VAL A 207 -16.86 20.52 6.63
C VAL A 207 -15.75 21.44 6.08
N ILE A 208 -15.47 21.34 4.78
CA ILE A 208 -14.39 22.06 4.10
C ILE A 208 -14.59 23.58 4.21
N THR A 209 -15.84 24.04 4.13
CA THR A 209 -16.20 25.46 4.25
C THR A 209 -15.93 26.01 5.65
N GLU A 210 -16.19 25.20 6.68
CA GLU A 210 -15.99 25.55 8.08
C GLU A 210 -14.50 25.57 8.42
N LEU A 211 -13.72 24.62 7.90
CA LEU A 211 -12.26 24.64 7.98
C LEU A 211 -11.68 25.91 7.32
N GLN A 212 -12.15 26.27 6.13
CA GLN A 212 -11.74 27.51 5.46
C GLN A 212 -12.07 28.76 6.29
N ALA A 213 -13.24 28.80 6.93
CA ALA A 213 -13.62 29.91 7.83
C ALA A 213 -12.72 30.01 9.06
N LEU A 214 -12.12 28.90 9.51
CA LEU A 214 -11.15 28.84 10.61
C LEU A 214 -9.71 29.14 10.16
N GLY A 215 -9.51 29.57 8.92
CA GLY A 215 -8.19 29.95 8.39
C GLY A 215 -7.41 28.77 7.82
N GLU A 216 -8.09 27.71 7.37
CA GLU A 216 -7.46 26.63 6.64
C GLU A 216 -7.09 27.09 5.22
N GLU A 217 -5.79 27.20 4.98
CA GLU A 217 -5.27 27.31 3.62
C GLU A 217 -5.46 25.94 2.95
N GLN A 218 -6.24 25.88 1.86
CA GLN A 218 -6.36 24.63 1.11
C GLN A 218 -4.97 24.13 0.75
N ALA A 219 -4.71 22.85 1.07
CA ALA A 219 -3.49 22.14 0.70
C ALA A 219 -3.34 22.09 -0.83
N GLY A 220 -2.88 23.21 -1.40
CA GLY A 220 -2.59 23.37 -2.81
C GLY A 220 -3.08 24.63 -3.51
N ALA A 221 -3.79 25.56 -2.88
CA ALA A 221 -4.26 26.76 -3.59
C ALA A 221 -3.12 27.72 -4.00
N ASP A 222 -2.00 27.73 -3.27
CA ASP A 222 -0.89 28.69 -3.50
C ASP A 222 0.48 28.05 -3.74
N LYS A 223 0.58 26.72 -3.91
CA LYS A 223 1.87 26.10 -4.21
C LYS A 223 2.19 26.27 -5.69
N THR A 224 3.12 27.17 -6.01
CA THR A 224 3.59 27.40 -7.37
C THR A 224 4.03 26.08 -8.03
N TRP A 225 3.77 25.90 -9.33
CA TRP A 225 4.25 24.75 -10.11
C TRP A 225 5.74 24.44 -9.90
N LEU A 226 6.55 25.49 -9.67
CA LEU A 226 7.96 25.41 -9.34
C LEU A 226 8.21 24.70 -8.00
N TYR A 227 7.40 24.97 -6.97
CA TYR A 227 7.49 24.28 -5.69
C TYR A 227 7.24 22.77 -5.87
N ILE A 228 6.19 22.41 -6.62
CA ILE A 228 5.86 21.00 -6.89
C ILE A 228 7.00 20.29 -7.63
N PHE A 229 7.57 20.97 -8.63
CA PHE A 229 8.73 20.47 -9.36
C PHE A 229 9.94 20.27 -8.45
N ILE A 230 10.26 21.24 -7.59
CA ILE A 230 11.40 21.18 -6.66
C ILE A 230 11.17 20.08 -5.61
N ALA A 231 9.96 19.96 -5.07
CA ALA A 231 9.61 18.88 -4.14
C ALA A 231 9.78 17.51 -4.79
N GLY A 232 9.32 17.36 -6.05
CA GLY A 232 9.58 16.18 -6.87
C GLY A 232 11.06 15.90 -7.07
N PHE A 233 11.82 16.92 -7.46
CA PHE A 233 13.25 16.84 -7.68
C PHE A 233 14.02 16.42 -6.42
N LEU A 234 13.70 17.00 -5.26
CA LEU A 234 14.29 16.61 -3.99
C LEU A 234 13.91 15.17 -3.61
N GLY A 235 12.66 14.77 -3.82
CA GLY A 235 12.23 13.38 -3.63
C GLY A 235 12.99 12.40 -4.53
N GLY A 236 13.22 12.76 -5.79
CA GLY A 236 14.01 11.97 -6.73
C GLY A 236 15.49 11.91 -6.38
N LEU A 237 16.05 12.99 -5.80
CA LEU A 237 17.42 12.99 -5.30
C LEU A 237 17.58 12.08 -4.08
N LEU A 238 16.60 12.10 -3.17
CA LEU A 238 16.55 11.17 -2.03
C LEU A 238 16.41 9.72 -2.49
N ALA A 239 15.61 9.48 -3.54
CA ALA A 239 15.44 8.16 -4.14
C ALA A 239 16.75 7.55 -4.67
N LEU A 240 17.75 8.34 -5.05
CA LEU A 240 19.07 7.83 -5.48
C LEU A 240 19.82 7.10 -4.38
N PHE A 241 19.54 7.41 -3.11
CA PHE A 241 20.12 6.73 -1.95
C PHE A 241 19.37 5.45 -1.59
N THR A 242 18.30 5.10 -2.31
CA THR A 242 17.57 3.85 -2.05
C THR A 242 18.38 2.63 -2.50
N PRO A 243 18.30 1.51 -1.74
CA PRO A 243 19.15 0.35 -1.98
C PRO A 243 18.95 -0.29 -3.34
N CYS A 244 17.79 -0.17 -4.01
CA CYS A 244 17.62 -0.80 -5.33
C CYS A 244 18.20 0.01 -6.50
N VAL A 245 18.56 1.29 -6.29
CA VAL A 245 19.12 2.15 -7.35
C VAL A 245 20.63 1.99 -7.43
N TRP A 246 21.30 1.84 -6.29
CA TRP A 246 22.76 1.78 -6.19
C TRP A 246 23.41 0.57 -6.90
N PRO A 247 22.89 -0.67 -6.79
CA PRO A 247 23.42 -1.84 -7.47
C PRO A 247 23.39 -1.72 -9.01
N ILE A 248 22.47 -0.90 -9.54
CA ILE A 248 22.31 -0.72 -10.98
C ILE A 248 23.28 0.34 -11.54
N ILE A 249 23.84 1.23 -10.70
CA ILE A 249 24.84 2.21 -11.15
C ILE A 249 26.07 1.53 -11.78
N PRO A 250 26.74 0.53 -11.15
CA PRO A 250 27.85 -0.18 -11.79
C PRO A 250 27.47 -0.91 -13.08
N MET A 251 26.27 -1.50 -13.14
CA MET A 251 25.80 -2.24 -14.32
C MET A 251 25.58 -1.30 -15.51
N THR A 252 24.91 -0.16 -15.29
CA THR A 252 24.67 0.86 -16.33
C THR A 252 25.98 1.47 -16.81
N VAL A 253 26.91 1.76 -15.90
CA VAL A 253 28.26 2.19 -16.21
C VAL A 253 29.00 1.18 -17.10
N SER A 254 28.98 -0.11 -16.75
CA SER A 254 29.63 -1.17 -17.53
C SER A 254 29.05 -1.28 -18.94
N PHE A 255 27.73 -1.12 -19.09
CA PHE A 255 27.07 -1.12 -20.39
C PHE A 255 27.55 0.02 -21.30
N PHE A 256 27.66 1.25 -20.77
CA PHE A 256 28.13 2.40 -21.54
C PHE A 256 29.64 2.37 -21.83
N LEU A 257 30.45 1.84 -20.90
CA LEU A 257 31.90 1.66 -21.12
C LEU A 257 32.18 0.67 -22.27
N LYS A 258 31.40 -0.42 -22.38
CA LYS A 258 31.52 -1.38 -23.51
C LYS A 258 31.12 -0.77 -24.86
N ARG A 259 30.23 0.23 -24.88
CA ARG A 259 29.69 0.85 -26.11
C ARG A 259 30.46 2.07 -26.61
N SER A 260 31.43 2.59 -25.85
CA SER A 260 32.01 3.94 -26.03
C SER A 260 33.07 4.08 -27.14
N LYS A 261 33.02 3.30 -28.23
CA LYS A 261 34.01 3.42 -29.32
C LYS A 261 33.96 4.80 -30.01
N ASP A 262 32.81 5.47 -30.01
CA ASP A 262 32.59 6.81 -30.59
C ASP A 262 32.04 7.82 -29.58
N LYS A 263 32.74 8.95 -29.37
CA LYS A 263 32.31 10.00 -28.42
C LYS A 263 30.93 10.58 -28.75
N LYS A 264 30.64 10.90 -30.01
CA LYS A 264 29.34 11.48 -30.43
C LYS A 264 28.19 10.49 -30.23
N LYS A 265 28.43 9.21 -30.48
CA LYS A 265 27.46 8.13 -30.29
C LYS A 265 27.19 7.90 -28.81
N GLY A 266 28.24 7.89 -27.97
CA GLY A 266 28.11 7.79 -26.52
C GLY A 266 27.29 8.92 -25.89
N ILE A 267 27.49 10.18 -26.32
CA ILE A 267 26.70 11.33 -25.84
C ILE A 267 25.22 11.20 -26.21
N ARG A 268 24.93 10.79 -27.45
CA ARG A 268 23.54 10.58 -27.91
C ARG A 268 22.87 9.43 -27.15
N ASP A 269 23.58 8.35 -26.93
CA ASP A 269 23.08 7.18 -26.24
C ASP A 269 22.81 7.49 -24.74
N ALA A 270 23.68 8.27 -24.10
CA ALA A 270 23.49 8.80 -22.74
C ALA A 270 22.24 9.68 -22.62
N TRP A 271 22.08 10.66 -23.52
CA TRP A 271 20.89 11.53 -23.54
C TRP A 271 19.60 10.76 -23.79
N THR A 272 19.65 9.78 -24.70
CA THR A 272 18.49 8.92 -24.99
C THR A 272 18.11 8.08 -23.78
N TYR A 273 19.10 7.57 -23.04
CA TYR A 273 18.89 6.81 -21.82
C TYR A 273 18.21 7.66 -20.74
N GLY A 274 18.75 8.84 -20.46
CA GLY A 274 18.16 9.79 -19.51
C GLY A 274 16.73 10.19 -19.89
N ALA A 275 16.51 10.53 -21.17
CA ALA A 275 15.18 10.87 -21.67
C ALA A 275 14.19 9.70 -21.56
N SER A 276 14.65 8.46 -21.80
CA SER A 276 13.82 7.27 -21.64
C SER A 276 13.38 7.07 -20.20
N ILE A 277 14.29 7.22 -19.22
CA ILE A 277 13.96 7.16 -17.79
C ILE A 277 12.88 8.19 -17.45
N VAL A 278 13.04 9.44 -17.90
CA VAL A 278 12.06 10.50 -17.64
C VAL A 278 10.69 10.16 -18.21
N VAL A 279 10.62 9.73 -19.48
CA VAL A 279 9.35 9.36 -20.13
C VAL A 279 8.69 8.20 -19.39
N ILE A 280 9.44 7.13 -19.09
CA ILE A 280 8.89 5.93 -18.44
C ILE A 280 8.33 6.27 -17.06
N TYR A 281 9.07 7.00 -16.22
CA TYR A 281 8.59 7.37 -14.89
C TYR A 281 7.38 8.29 -14.91
N VAL A 282 7.37 9.29 -15.79
CA VAL A 282 6.21 10.20 -15.93
C VAL A 282 5.01 9.42 -16.45
N THR A 283 5.19 8.56 -17.47
CA THR A 283 4.11 7.72 -18.01
C THR A 283 3.57 6.76 -16.96
N LEU A 284 4.42 6.05 -16.21
CA LEU A 284 3.99 5.14 -15.15
C LEU A 284 3.26 5.90 -14.02
N GLY A 285 3.82 7.02 -13.55
CA GLY A 285 3.21 7.82 -12.50
C GLY A 285 1.83 8.37 -12.88
N VAL A 286 1.70 8.91 -14.10
CA VAL A 286 0.42 9.42 -14.61
C VAL A 286 -0.55 8.27 -14.86
N ALA A 287 -0.12 7.17 -15.49
CA ALA A 287 -0.97 6.02 -15.76
C ALA A 287 -1.54 5.42 -14.47
N ILE A 288 -0.70 5.21 -13.45
CA ILE A 288 -1.15 4.65 -12.16
C ILE A 288 -2.14 5.60 -11.48
N THR A 289 -1.87 6.90 -11.50
CA THR A 289 -2.77 7.92 -10.91
C THR A 289 -4.13 7.96 -11.62
N LEU A 290 -4.16 7.81 -12.95
CA LEU A 290 -5.40 7.85 -13.73
C LEU A 290 -6.22 6.55 -13.67
N ILE A 291 -5.55 5.40 -13.65
CA ILE A 291 -6.19 4.08 -13.65
C ILE A 291 -6.70 3.72 -12.26
N PHE A 292 -5.84 3.87 -11.24
CA PHE A 292 -6.11 3.36 -9.89
C PHE A 292 -6.43 4.47 -8.86
N GLY A 293 -6.19 5.74 -9.20
CA GLY A 293 -6.41 6.87 -8.31
C GLY A 293 -5.27 7.11 -7.31
N PRO A 294 -5.26 8.25 -6.60
CA PRO A 294 -4.13 8.66 -5.74
C PRO A 294 -3.86 7.71 -4.57
N SER A 295 -4.89 7.08 -4.02
CA SER A 295 -4.76 6.15 -2.88
C SER A 295 -4.15 4.80 -3.23
N ALA A 296 -4.10 4.43 -4.53
CA ALA A 296 -3.64 3.10 -4.93
C ALA A 296 -2.14 2.90 -4.71
N LEU A 297 -1.34 3.95 -4.86
CA LEU A 297 0.10 3.89 -4.58
C LEU A 297 0.36 3.65 -3.09
N ASN A 298 -0.42 4.29 -2.22
CA ASN A 298 -0.36 4.04 -0.78
C ASN A 298 -0.80 2.61 -0.44
N ALA A 299 -1.87 2.12 -1.06
CA ALA A 299 -2.36 0.76 -0.88
C ALA A 299 -1.36 -0.31 -1.36
N LEU A 300 -0.67 -0.06 -2.48
CA LEU A 300 0.41 -0.91 -3.00
C LEU A 300 1.62 -0.90 -2.05
N SER A 301 2.02 0.28 -1.56
CA SER A 301 3.13 0.44 -0.64
C SER A 301 2.90 -0.25 0.72
N THR A 302 1.65 -0.51 1.09
CA THR A 302 1.25 -1.16 2.36
C THR A 302 0.74 -2.59 2.15
N ASN A 303 0.87 -3.15 0.94
CA ASN A 303 0.42 -4.51 0.63
C ASN A 303 1.42 -5.56 1.15
N ALA A 304 0.94 -6.63 1.81
CA ALA A 304 1.83 -7.66 2.37
C ALA A 304 2.61 -8.40 1.28
N ILE A 305 1.95 -8.85 0.20
CA ILE A 305 2.59 -9.63 -0.86
C ILE A 305 3.74 -8.81 -1.47
N PHE A 306 3.47 -7.54 -1.76
CA PHE A 306 4.48 -6.63 -2.28
C PHE A 306 5.64 -6.43 -1.29
N ASN A 307 5.35 -6.07 -0.04
CA ASN A 307 6.38 -5.82 0.97
C ASN A 307 7.21 -7.07 1.31
N ILE A 308 6.60 -8.27 1.35
CA ILE A 308 7.31 -9.54 1.57
C ILE A 308 8.21 -9.87 0.39
N PHE A 309 7.73 -9.67 -0.85
CA PHE A 309 8.56 -9.84 -2.03
C PHE A 309 9.80 -8.93 -1.98
N PHE A 310 9.64 -7.64 -1.63
CA PHE A 310 10.76 -6.72 -1.48
C PHE A 310 11.68 -7.10 -0.32
N PHE A 311 11.14 -7.52 0.81
CA PHE A 311 11.93 -8.03 1.93
C PHE A 311 12.82 -9.19 1.49
N LEU A 312 12.26 -10.23 0.85
CA LEU A 312 13.01 -11.39 0.39
C LEU A 312 14.04 -11.01 -0.68
N MET A 313 13.67 -10.13 -1.62
CA MET A 313 14.58 -9.65 -2.67
C MET A 313 15.78 -8.88 -2.07
N LEU A 314 15.54 -7.96 -1.14
CA LEU A 314 16.61 -7.20 -0.47
C LEU A 314 17.49 -8.11 0.39
N VAL A 315 16.92 -9.13 1.04
CA VAL A 315 17.72 -10.14 1.78
C VAL A 315 18.62 -10.94 0.83
N VAL A 316 18.12 -11.31 -0.36
CA VAL A 316 18.91 -12.00 -1.39
C VAL A 316 20.04 -11.09 -1.91
N PHE A 317 19.78 -9.81 -2.13
CA PHE A 317 20.83 -8.84 -2.52
C PHE A 317 21.84 -8.58 -1.42
N ALA A 318 21.41 -8.44 -0.16
CA ALA A 318 22.30 -8.32 0.99
C ALA A 318 23.22 -9.56 1.10
N ALA A 319 22.67 -10.77 0.92
CA ALA A 319 23.45 -12.01 0.87
C ALA A 319 24.46 -12.02 -0.29
N SER A 320 24.07 -11.48 -1.45
CA SER A 320 24.99 -11.32 -2.59
C SER A 320 26.12 -10.34 -2.27
N PHE A 321 25.83 -9.23 -1.58
CA PHE A 321 26.83 -8.26 -1.15
C PHE A 321 27.77 -8.76 -0.05
N PHE A 322 27.31 -9.65 0.82
CA PHE A 322 28.17 -10.39 1.75
C PHE A 322 29.05 -11.44 1.05
N GLY A 323 28.83 -11.70 -0.23
CA GLY A 323 29.62 -12.63 -1.02
C GLY A 323 29.18 -14.08 -0.90
N ALA A 324 27.93 -14.35 -0.48
CA ALA A 324 27.37 -15.71 -0.46
C ALA A 324 27.25 -16.28 -1.89
N PHE A 325 26.90 -15.42 -2.85
CA PHE A 325 26.88 -15.72 -4.29
C PHE A 325 26.96 -14.41 -5.07
N GLU A 326 27.62 -14.40 -6.23
CA GLU A 326 27.58 -13.26 -7.14
C GLU A 326 26.39 -13.42 -8.10
N ILE A 327 25.47 -12.45 -8.13
CA ILE A 327 24.43 -12.38 -9.15
C ILE A 327 25.07 -11.91 -10.46
N THR A 328 25.80 -12.81 -11.12
CA THR A 328 26.22 -12.60 -12.50
C THR A 328 25.15 -13.17 -13.44
N LEU A 329 24.74 -12.37 -14.43
CA LEU A 329 23.89 -12.86 -15.51
C LEU A 329 24.60 -14.08 -16.15
N PRO A 330 23.91 -15.23 -16.32
CA PRO A 330 24.51 -16.39 -16.97
C PRO A 330 25.18 -15.97 -18.27
N SER A 331 26.41 -16.42 -18.52
CA SER A 331 27.21 -15.99 -19.67
C SER A 331 26.47 -16.16 -21.01
N LYS A 332 25.57 -17.16 -21.10
CA LYS A 332 24.67 -17.35 -22.25
C LYS A 332 23.68 -16.21 -22.45
N TRP A 333 23.11 -15.65 -21.38
CA TRP A 333 22.17 -14.52 -21.46
C TRP A 333 22.91 -13.21 -21.70
N SER A 334 24.05 -12.98 -21.02
CA SER A 334 24.90 -11.82 -21.29
C SER A 334 25.40 -11.80 -22.74
N ASN A 335 25.88 -12.93 -23.28
CA ASN A 335 26.36 -13.02 -24.65
C ASN A 335 25.21 -12.90 -25.67
N ALA A 336 24.02 -13.44 -25.38
CA ALA A 336 22.85 -13.30 -26.24
C ALA A 336 22.32 -11.86 -26.27
N VAL A 337 22.31 -11.17 -25.13
CA VAL A 337 21.94 -9.75 -25.04
C VAL A 337 23.02 -8.89 -25.70
N ASP A 338 24.30 -9.17 -25.50
CA ASP A 338 25.40 -8.44 -26.16
C ASP A 338 25.38 -8.65 -27.69
N SER A 339 25.19 -9.87 -28.19
CA SER A 339 25.10 -10.16 -29.65
C SER A 339 23.82 -9.59 -30.29
N LYS A 340 22.73 -9.51 -29.52
CA LYS A 340 21.46 -8.92 -29.98
C LYS A 340 21.46 -7.39 -29.83
N ALA A 341 22.21 -6.83 -28.88
CA ALA A 341 22.43 -5.40 -28.73
C ALA A 341 23.38 -4.82 -29.81
N GLU A 342 24.22 -5.67 -30.42
CA GLU A 342 24.97 -5.33 -31.65
C GLU A 342 24.09 -5.38 -32.92
N SER A 343 23.10 -6.26 -33.00
CA SER A 343 22.25 -6.45 -34.20
C SER A 343 20.91 -5.70 -34.18
N THR A 344 20.42 -5.29 -33.01
CA THR A 344 19.17 -4.53 -32.87
C THR A 344 19.45 -3.04 -32.73
N THR A 345 18.65 -2.21 -33.41
CA THR A 345 18.73 -0.74 -33.44
C THR A 345 19.05 -0.17 -32.06
N GLY A 346 20.21 0.46 -31.89
CA GLY A 346 20.78 0.80 -30.57
C GLY A 346 19.86 1.56 -29.61
N LEU A 347 18.87 2.30 -30.12
CA LEU A 347 17.85 3.00 -29.34
C LEU A 347 16.91 2.06 -28.58
N LEU A 348 16.49 0.93 -29.16
CA LEU A 348 15.55 -0.02 -28.52
C LEU A 348 16.19 -0.70 -27.31
N SER A 349 17.46 -1.09 -27.43
CA SER A 349 18.22 -1.68 -26.30
C SER A 349 18.37 -0.71 -25.11
N ILE A 350 18.56 0.58 -25.38
CA ILE A 350 18.69 1.63 -24.37
C ILE A 350 17.35 1.86 -23.67
N PHE A 351 16.26 1.89 -24.44
CA PHE A 351 14.91 2.03 -23.91
C PHE A 351 14.53 0.84 -23.01
N LEU A 352 14.77 -0.40 -23.45
CA LEU A 352 14.47 -1.59 -22.65
C LEU A 352 15.29 -1.63 -21.35
N MET A 353 16.57 -1.25 -21.39
CA MET A 353 17.39 -1.16 -20.18
C MET A 353 16.88 -0.06 -19.23
N ALA A 354 16.44 1.09 -19.76
CA ALA A 354 15.83 2.15 -18.97
C ALA A 354 14.50 1.70 -18.34
N PHE A 355 13.71 0.91 -19.08
CA PHE A 355 12.46 0.34 -18.60
C PHE A 355 12.69 -0.66 -17.45
N THR A 356 13.67 -1.56 -17.58
CA THR A 356 14.01 -2.49 -16.50
C THR A 356 14.49 -1.75 -15.25
N LEU A 357 15.36 -0.74 -15.39
CA LEU A 357 15.78 0.11 -14.28
C LEU A 357 14.57 0.79 -13.62
N ALA A 358 13.72 1.42 -14.42
CA ALA A 358 12.57 2.16 -13.93
C ALA A 358 11.58 1.24 -13.20
N LEU A 359 11.32 0.03 -13.70
CA LEU A 359 10.40 -0.92 -13.07
C LEU A 359 10.90 -1.38 -11.70
N VAL A 360 12.18 -1.76 -11.60
CA VAL A 360 12.79 -2.20 -10.33
C VAL A 360 12.87 -1.03 -9.34
N SER A 361 13.31 0.14 -9.80
CA SER A 361 13.46 1.33 -8.96
C SER A 361 12.12 1.96 -8.57
N PHE A 362 11.09 1.90 -9.40
CA PHE A 362 9.75 2.40 -9.08
C PHE A 362 9.20 1.69 -7.84
N SER A 363 9.54 0.41 -7.68
CA SER A 363 9.05 -0.37 -6.56
C SER A 363 9.64 0.04 -5.21
N CYS A 364 10.92 0.42 -5.16
CA CYS A 364 11.55 0.93 -3.93
C CYS A 364 11.33 2.42 -3.71
N THR A 365 10.98 3.17 -4.76
CA THR A 365 10.67 4.61 -4.69
C THR A 365 9.19 4.90 -4.54
N GLY A 366 8.34 3.86 -4.65
CA GLY A 366 6.89 3.90 -4.52
C GLY A 366 6.39 4.68 -3.29
N PRO A 367 6.94 4.49 -2.07
CA PRO A 367 6.51 5.26 -0.90
C PRO A 367 6.75 6.77 -1.04
N ILE A 368 7.90 7.17 -1.60
CA ILE A 368 8.28 8.58 -1.81
C ILE A 368 7.37 9.20 -2.88
N ILE A 369 7.18 8.48 -3.99
CA ILE A 369 6.31 8.87 -5.09
C ILE A 369 4.86 8.95 -4.62
N GLY A 370 4.40 8.00 -3.80
CA GLY A 370 3.05 7.92 -3.28
C GLY A 370 2.70 9.12 -2.42
N LEU A 371 3.54 9.47 -1.44
CA LEU A 371 3.36 10.66 -0.60
C LEU A 371 3.28 11.94 -1.44
N LEU A 372 4.22 12.08 -2.39
CA LEU A 372 4.25 13.24 -3.27
C LEU A 372 3.00 13.33 -4.15
N LEU A 373 2.60 12.23 -4.79
CA LEU A 373 1.46 12.17 -5.68
C LEU A 373 0.15 12.40 -4.96
N VAL A 374 -0.02 11.83 -3.77
CA VAL A 374 -1.19 12.05 -2.91
C VAL A 374 -1.31 13.53 -2.54
N GLN A 375 -0.21 14.17 -2.11
CA GLN A 375 -0.20 15.58 -1.71
C GLN A 375 -0.57 16.53 -2.87
N VAL A 376 -0.19 16.22 -4.10
CA VAL A 376 -0.45 17.09 -5.26
C VAL A 376 -1.73 16.71 -6.01
N SER A 377 -2.31 15.54 -5.74
CA SER A 377 -3.55 15.07 -6.36
C SER A 377 -4.81 15.77 -5.84
N THR A 378 -4.76 16.34 -4.64
CA THR A 378 -5.87 17.11 -4.03
C THR A 378 -6.15 18.43 -4.75
N MET A 379 -5.24 18.87 -5.63
CA MET A 379 -5.36 20.11 -6.42
C MET A 379 -6.34 20.01 -7.61
N GLY A 380 -7.02 18.88 -7.81
CA GLY A 380 -8.04 18.72 -8.85
C GLY A 380 -7.55 18.73 -10.30
N SER A 381 -6.23 18.80 -10.55
CA SER A 381 -5.64 18.76 -11.89
C SER A 381 -4.62 17.65 -12.06
N VAL A 382 -4.63 16.98 -13.23
CA VAL A 382 -3.64 15.93 -13.59
C VAL A 382 -2.23 16.52 -13.81
N ILE A 383 -2.15 17.84 -14.01
CA ILE A 383 -0.91 18.57 -14.29
C ILE A 383 0.00 18.58 -13.06
N ALA A 384 -0.55 18.70 -11.85
CA ALA A 384 0.24 18.76 -10.62
C ALA A 384 0.98 17.44 -10.31
N PRO A 385 0.32 16.27 -10.32
CA PRO A 385 0.98 14.96 -10.35
C PRO A 385 2.07 14.84 -11.42
N THR A 386 1.79 15.30 -12.64
CA THR A 386 2.71 15.18 -13.78
C THR A 386 3.99 15.99 -13.57
N ILE A 387 3.88 17.23 -13.07
CA ILE A 387 5.05 18.09 -12.81
C ILE A 387 5.88 17.57 -11.65
N GLY A 388 5.23 17.05 -10.60
CA GLY A 388 5.92 16.39 -9.49
C GLY A 388 6.72 15.16 -9.96
N MET A 389 6.09 14.30 -10.78
CA MET A 389 6.75 13.13 -11.38
C MET A 389 7.86 13.51 -12.35
N LEU A 390 7.70 14.61 -13.09
CA LEU A 390 8.74 15.11 -13.98
C LEU A 390 9.98 15.54 -13.19
N GLY A 391 9.79 16.30 -12.10
CA GLY A 391 10.88 16.69 -11.21
C GLY A 391 11.60 15.47 -10.63
N PHE A 392 10.82 14.51 -10.13
CA PHE A 392 11.33 13.24 -9.59
C PHE A 392 12.17 12.46 -10.61
N ALA A 393 11.63 12.27 -11.82
CA ALA A 393 12.28 11.49 -12.84
C ALA A 393 13.55 12.17 -13.38
N ILE A 394 13.57 13.50 -13.49
CA ILE A 394 14.77 14.25 -13.88
C ILE A 394 15.87 14.09 -12.83
N ALA A 395 15.55 14.21 -11.54
CA ALA A 395 16.53 14.03 -10.48
C ALA A 395 17.15 12.64 -10.49
N LEU A 396 16.33 11.60 -10.71
CA LEU A 396 16.82 10.22 -10.82
C LEU A 396 17.64 10.01 -12.09
N ALA A 397 17.22 10.53 -13.24
CA ALA A 397 17.91 10.36 -14.52
C ALA A 397 19.26 11.10 -14.60
N LEU A 398 19.42 12.20 -13.85
CA LEU A 398 20.58 13.07 -13.91
C LEU A 398 21.92 12.36 -13.64
N PRO A 399 22.14 11.65 -12.51
CA PRO A 399 23.42 10.97 -12.25
C PRO A 399 23.73 9.90 -13.28
N PHE A 400 22.73 9.10 -13.69
CA PHE A 400 22.93 8.06 -14.71
C PHE A 400 23.33 8.65 -16.07
N THR A 401 22.68 9.75 -16.46
CA THR A 401 23.02 10.47 -17.69
C THR A 401 24.40 11.09 -17.59
N LEU A 402 24.74 11.68 -16.45
CA LEU A 402 26.05 12.30 -16.19
C LEU A 402 27.18 11.26 -16.25
N PHE A 403 27.03 10.11 -15.59
CA PHE A 403 28.00 9.03 -15.65
C PHE A 403 28.19 8.51 -17.08
N ALA A 404 27.10 8.39 -17.84
CA ALA A 404 27.17 8.00 -19.25
C ALA A 404 27.85 9.08 -20.15
N LEU A 405 27.71 10.37 -19.83
CA LEU A 405 28.32 11.48 -20.57
C LEU A 405 29.83 11.64 -20.32
N PHE A 406 30.32 11.26 -19.13
CA PHE A 406 31.74 11.37 -18.77
C PHE A 406 32.42 10.00 -18.53
N PRO A 407 32.66 9.19 -19.60
CA PRO A 407 33.41 7.93 -19.50
C PRO A 407 34.80 8.05 -18.87
N THR A 408 35.42 9.23 -18.93
CA THR A 408 36.75 9.48 -18.36
C THR A 408 36.74 9.54 -16.83
N TRP A 409 35.68 10.07 -16.23
CA TRP A 409 35.45 9.98 -14.77
C TRP A 409 35.29 8.52 -14.35
N LEU A 410 34.62 7.70 -15.18
CA LEU A 410 34.46 6.28 -14.94
C LEU A 410 35.78 5.49 -15.02
N LYS A 411 36.69 5.87 -15.92
CA LYS A 411 38.03 5.27 -16.02
C LYS A 411 38.97 5.61 -14.85
N SER A 412 38.65 6.65 -14.08
CA SER A 412 39.44 7.09 -12.92
C SER A 412 38.90 6.56 -11.58
N MET A 413 37.79 5.82 -11.59
CA MET A 413 37.37 5.09 -10.40
C MET A 413 38.41 4.01 -10.05
N PRO A 414 38.76 3.87 -8.75
CA PRO A 414 39.74 2.88 -8.32
C PRO A 414 39.29 1.48 -8.76
N LYS A 415 40.25 0.68 -9.25
CA LYS A 415 40.00 -0.71 -9.65
C LYS A 415 39.41 -1.49 -8.47
N SER A 416 38.55 -2.45 -8.76
CA SER A 416 37.92 -3.39 -7.83
C SER A 416 38.98 -4.11 -6.96
N GLY A 417 39.39 -3.50 -5.86
CA GLY A 417 40.25 -4.09 -4.82
C GLY A 417 39.51 -4.14 -3.48
N GLY A 418 40.22 -4.38 -2.37
CA GLY A 418 39.63 -4.51 -1.04
C GLY A 418 38.71 -3.36 -0.60
N TRP A 419 38.94 -2.12 -1.06
CA TRP A 419 38.03 -1.00 -0.77
C TRP A 419 36.63 -1.18 -1.35
N MET A 420 36.51 -1.76 -2.55
CA MET A 420 35.21 -2.04 -3.17
C MET A 420 34.45 -3.13 -2.40
N ASN A 421 35.17 -4.12 -1.86
CA ASN A 421 34.57 -5.17 -1.04
C ASN A 421 34.07 -4.62 0.29
N VAL A 422 34.82 -3.70 0.93
CA VAL A 422 34.34 -2.98 2.11
C VAL A 422 33.05 -2.21 1.84
N ILE A 423 32.93 -1.55 0.68
CA ILE A 423 31.68 -0.87 0.30
C ILE A 423 30.54 -1.86 0.11
N LYS A 424 30.76 -2.96 -0.65
CA LYS A 424 29.73 -4.00 -0.87
C LYS A 424 29.20 -4.53 0.45
N VAL A 425 30.07 -4.97 1.36
CA VAL A 425 29.66 -5.51 2.66
C VAL A 425 28.95 -4.45 3.51
N THR A 426 29.44 -3.20 3.50
CA THR A 426 28.76 -2.09 4.20
C THR A 426 27.34 -1.89 3.70
N LEU A 427 27.13 -1.90 2.38
CA LEU A 427 25.79 -1.85 1.80
C LEU A 427 24.96 -3.06 2.16
N GLY A 428 25.54 -4.27 2.19
CA GLY A 428 24.82 -5.49 2.57
C GLY A 428 24.19 -5.36 3.95
N PHE A 429 24.90 -4.80 4.93
CA PHE A 429 24.34 -4.52 6.25
C PHE A 429 23.24 -3.47 6.22
N LEU A 430 23.43 -2.37 5.48
CA LEU A 430 22.41 -1.32 5.33
C LEU A 430 21.15 -1.85 4.63
N GLU A 431 21.32 -2.63 3.57
CA GLU A 431 20.24 -3.25 2.81
C GLU A 431 19.46 -4.25 3.67
N LEU A 432 20.15 -5.04 4.50
CA LEU A 432 19.50 -5.93 5.46
C LEU A 432 18.68 -5.15 6.50
N ALA A 433 19.21 -4.02 7.01
CA ALA A 433 18.45 -3.15 7.93
C ALA A 433 17.20 -2.56 7.26
N PHE A 434 17.31 -2.10 6.00
CA PHE A 434 16.16 -1.60 5.24
C PHE A 434 15.16 -2.70 4.89
N ALA A 435 15.61 -3.93 4.64
CA ALA A 435 14.72 -5.06 4.39
C ALA A 435 13.75 -5.27 5.56
N LEU A 436 14.24 -5.17 6.81
CA LEU A 436 13.40 -5.27 8.01
C LEU A 436 12.28 -4.22 8.04
N LYS A 437 12.45 -3.05 7.41
CA LYS A 437 11.38 -2.05 7.31
C LYS A 437 10.22 -2.54 6.46
N PHE A 438 10.49 -3.17 5.32
CA PHE A 438 9.43 -3.73 4.47
C PHE A 438 8.67 -4.85 5.20
N LEU A 439 9.39 -5.72 5.92
CA LEU A 439 8.77 -6.73 6.77
C LEU A 439 7.91 -6.11 7.88
N SER A 440 8.43 -5.08 8.57
CA SER A 440 7.70 -4.35 9.62
C SER A 440 6.41 -3.70 9.12
N VAL A 441 6.40 -3.12 7.92
CA VAL A 441 5.18 -2.52 7.35
C VAL A 441 4.12 -3.59 7.07
N ALA A 442 4.52 -4.76 6.55
CA ALA A 442 3.60 -5.87 6.34
C ALA A 442 3.06 -6.43 7.66
N ASP A 443 3.95 -6.61 8.65
CA ASP A 443 3.64 -7.14 9.98
C ASP A 443 2.60 -6.26 10.71
N LEU A 444 2.79 -4.93 10.68
CA LEU A 444 1.87 -3.97 11.29
C LEU A 444 0.53 -3.88 10.56
N ALA A 445 0.55 -3.80 9.23
CA ALA A 445 -0.67 -3.63 8.44
C ALA A 445 -1.61 -4.86 8.48
N TYR A 446 -1.07 -6.05 8.77
CA TYR A 446 -1.83 -7.31 8.87
C TYR A 446 -1.92 -7.86 10.30
N GLY A 447 -1.38 -7.14 11.29
CA GLY A 447 -1.52 -7.48 12.71
C GLY A 447 -0.80 -8.76 13.14
N TRP A 448 0.27 -9.15 12.46
CA TRP A 448 1.01 -10.39 12.73
C TRP A 448 1.80 -10.35 14.06
N ARG A 449 2.26 -9.17 14.49
CA ARG A 449 3.04 -8.95 15.71
C ARG A 449 4.27 -9.85 15.83
N ILE A 450 4.93 -10.16 14.73
CA ILE A 450 6.20 -10.89 14.71
C ILE A 450 7.35 -9.92 14.99
N LEU A 451 7.21 -8.67 14.57
CA LEU A 451 8.29 -7.70 14.54
C LEU A 451 7.92 -6.42 15.30
N ASP A 452 7.54 -6.62 16.56
CA ASP A 452 7.32 -5.56 17.55
C ASP A 452 8.58 -4.70 17.75
N ARG A 453 8.40 -3.53 18.37
CA ARG A 453 9.40 -2.45 18.36
C ARG A 453 10.75 -2.88 18.93
N GLU A 454 10.73 -3.61 20.03
CA GLU A 454 11.88 -4.20 20.72
C GLU A 454 12.61 -5.22 19.84
N THR A 455 11.87 -6.06 19.11
CA THR A 455 12.44 -7.06 18.20
C THR A 455 13.07 -6.37 16.99
N PHE A 456 12.39 -5.37 16.41
CA PHE A 456 12.94 -4.54 15.33
C PHE A 456 14.23 -3.84 15.77
N LEU A 457 14.21 -3.17 16.93
CA LEU A 457 15.35 -2.43 17.46
C LEU A 457 16.51 -3.37 17.83
N ALA A 458 16.24 -4.54 18.42
CA ALA A 458 17.26 -5.53 18.74
C ALA A 458 17.99 -6.01 17.48
N LEU A 459 17.25 -6.35 16.41
CA LEU A 459 17.83 -6.72 15.13
C LEU A 459 18.67 -5.59 14.52
N TRP A 460 18.17 -4.35 14.57
CA TRP A 460 18.92 -3.17 14.10
C TRP A 460 20.20 -2.94 14.90
N ILE A 461 20.15 -3.01 16.23
CA ILE A 461 21.33 -2.87 17.10
C ILE A 461 22.38 -3.92 16.74
N VAL A 462 21.97 -5.18 16.56
CA VAL A 462 22.87 -6.27 16.16
C VAL A 462 23.48 -6.01 14.78
N ILE A 463 22.69 -5.62 13.78
CA ILE A 463 23.16 -5.32 12.43
C ILE A 463 24.22 -4.20 12.43
N PHE A 464 23.93 -3.08 13.09
CA PHE A 464 24.87 -1.94 13.14
C PHE A 464 26.09 -2.20 14.03
N ALA A 465 25.96 -3.04 15.06
CA ALA A 465 27.10 -3.50 15.84
C ALA A 465 28.02 -4.40 15.01
N LEU A 466 27.46 -5.37 14.28
CA LEU A 466 28.21 -6.23 13.36
C LEU A 466 28.88 -5.43 12.24
N LEU A 467 28.20 -4.42 11.68
CA LEU A 467 28.80 -3.49 10.73
C LEU A 467 29.99 -2.74 11.35
N GLY A 468 29.85 -2.25 12.58
CA GLY A 468 30.93 -1.61 13.32
C GLY A 468 32.14 -2.54 13.51
N PHE A 469 31.92 -3.78 13.96
CA PHE A 469 32.97 -4.78 14.13
C PHE A 469 33.62 -5.20 12.80
N TYR A 470 32.82 -5.31 11.74
CA TYR A 470 33.32 -5.49 10.38
C TYR A 470 34.25 -4.35 9.97
N LEU A 471 33.84 -3.10 10.17
CA LEU A 471 34.66 -1.94 9.83
C LEU A 471 35.92 -1.83 10.71
N LEU A 472 35.93 -2.34 11.94
CA LEU A 472 37.15 -2.50 12.74
C LEU A 472 38.05 -3.67 12.30
N GLY A 473 37.66 -4.45 11.30
CA GLY A 473 38.41 -5.59 10.79
C GLY A 473 38.35 -6.83 11.70
N LYS A 474 37.38 -6.89 12.64
CA LYS A 474 37.17 -8.06 13.52
C LYS A 474 36.37 -9.17 12.84
N ILE A 475 35.54 -8.81 11.87
CA ILE A 475 34.77 -9.72 11.02
C ILE A 475 35.32 -9.58 9.60
N LYS A 476 35.50 -10.71 8.90
CA LYS A 476 35.95 -10.78 7.50
C LYS A 476 34.97 -11.63 6.70
N PHE A 477 34.74 -11.25 5.45
CA PHE A 477 33.96 -12.01 4.47
C PHE A 477 34.89 -12.62 3.40
N PRO A 478 34.42 -13.61 2.61
CA PRO A 478 35.27 -14.38 1.69
C PRO A 478 36.06 -13.57 0.64
N HIS A 479 35.62 -12.35 0.35
CA HIS A 479 36.24 -11.47 -0.65
C HIS A 479 37.16 -10.40 -0.02
N ASP A 480 37.35 -10.40 1.31
CA ASP A 480 38.21 -9.40 1.96
C ASP A 480 39.69 -9.81 1.92
N ASP A 481 40.57 -8.84 1.66
CA ASP A 481 42.01 -9.04 1.65
C ASP A 481 42.57 -9.24 3.07
N ASP A 482 43.54 -10.15 3.24
CA ASP A 482 44.09 -10.50 4.55
C ASP A 482 45.03 -9.44 5.15
N GLU A 483 45.64 -8.59 4.33
CA GLU A 483 46.71 -7.66 4.73
C GLU A 483 46.25 -6.20 4.91
N TYR A 484 44.95 -5.91 4.95
CA TYR A 484 44.47 -4.53 5.02
C TYR A 484 44.41 -3.99 6.45
N LYS A 485 45.25 -2.99 6.77
CA LYS A 485 45.17 -2.25 8.05
C LYS A 485 43.91 -1.38 8.09
N VAL A 486 43.30 -1.22 9.27
CA VAL A 486 42.13 -0.34 9.45
C VAL A 486 42.55 1.10 9.15
N GLY A 487 42.15 1.61 8.00
CA GLY A 487 42.38 3.01 7.61
C GLY A 487 41.57 3.97 8.47
N VAL A 488 42.03 5.22 8.57
CA VAL A 488 41.39 6.28 9.38
C VAL A 488 39.91 6.46 9.02
N THR A 489 39.57 6.49 7.73
CA THR A 489 38.18 6.62 7.27
C THR A 489 37.30 5.45 7.73
N ARG A 490 37.82 4.21 7.65
CA ARG A 490 37.12 2.99 8.06
C ARG A 490 36.89 2.98 9.57
N PHE A 491 37.88 3.46 10.34
CA PHE A 491 37.75 3.62 11.78
C PHE A 491 36.65 4.61 12.18
N PHE A 492 36.59 5.79 11.56
CA PHE A 492 35.50 6.76 11.84
C PHE A 492 34.12 6.23 11.42
N MET A 493 34.02 5.53 10.29
CA MET A 493 32.76 4.87 9.91
C MET A 493 32.35 3.79 10.92
N ALA A 494 33.30 3.01 11.44
CA ALA A 494 33.04 2.03 12.49
C ALA A 494 32.53 2.71 13.77
N LEU A 495 33.17 3.82 14.17
CA LEU A 495 32.77 4.59 15.34
C LEU A 495 31.34 5.13 15.19
N ILE A 496 30.99 5.67 14.02
CA ILE A 496 29.62 6.15 13.73
C ILE A 496 28.62 4.98 13.81
N SER A 497 28.92 3.83 13.21
CA SER A 497 28.05 2.65 13.25
C SER A 497 27.82 2.14 14.68
N LEU A 498 28.88 2.05 15.48
CA LEU A 498 28.79 1.61 16.88
C LEU A 498 28.08 2.65 17.76
N ALA A 499 28.36 3.94 17.57
CA ALA A 499 27.66 5.02 18.27
C ALA A 499 26.15 4.99 17.95
N PHE A 500 25.80 4.72 16.69
CA PHE A 500 24.41 4.55 16.28
C PHE A 500 23.75 3.32 16.91
N ALA A 501 24.46 2.18 17.00
CA ALA A 501 23.97 1.01 17.71
C ALA A 501 23.73 1.31 19.20
N VAL A 502 24.67 1.99 19.87
CA VAL A 502 24.54 2.40 21.29
C VAL A 502 23.39 3.39 21.49
N TYR A 503 23.19 4.33 20.56
CA TYR A 503 22.08 5.29 20.60
C TYR A 503 20.71 4.61 20.62
N MET A 504 20.55 3.47 19.95
CA MET A 504 19.28 2.73 19.90
C MET A 504 19.02 1.88 21.16
N VAL A 505 20.04 1.58 21.97
CA VAL A 505 19.91 0.71 23.16
C VAL A 505 18.82 1.21 24.12
N PRO A 506 18.75 2.49 24.52
CA PRO A 506 17.66 2.99 25.37
C PRO A 506 16.25 2.79 24.81
N GLY A 507 16.10 2.64 23.49
CA GLY A 507 14.80 2.37 22.87
C GLY A 507 14.20 1.03 23.25
N LEU A 508 15.02 0.03 23.61
CA LEU A 508 14.55 -1.25 24.13
C LEU A 508 13.79 -1.10 25.48
N TRP A 509 13.96 0.04 26.16
CA TRP A 509 13.25 0.40 27.40
C TRP A 509 12.20 1.52 27.20
N GLY A 510 11.85 1.82 25.95
CA GLY A 510 10.77 2.76 25.63
C GLY A 510 11.23 4.19 25.32
N ALA A 511 12.54 4.44 25.16
CA ALA A 511 12.97 5.75 24.69
C ALA A 511 12.41 6.04 23.28
N PRO A 512 11.95 7.27 22.98
CA PRO A 512 11.26 7.57 21.72
C PRO A 512 12.19 7.58 20.49
N LEU A 513 13.51 7.58 20.69
CA LEU A 513 14.53 7.48 19.63
C LEU A 513 14.24 8.38 18.40
N LYS A 514 14.16 9.70 18.62
CA LYS A 514 13.75 10.70 17.60
C LYS A 514 14.45 10.55 16.24
N ALA A 515 15.71 10.11 16.19
CA ALA A 515 16.45 9.97 14.93
C ALA A 515 16.02 8.78 14.07
N VAL A 516 15.43 7.73 14.66
CA VAL A 516 15.03 6.49 13.97
C VAL A 516 13.54 6.21 14.01
N SER A 517 12.74 7.09 14.63
CA SER A 517 11.28 6.97 14.72
C SER A 517 10.60 6.83 13.36
N ALA A 518 11.16 7.45 12.33
CA ALA A 518 10.75 7.31 10.93
C ALA A 518 10.70 5.84 10.43
N PHE A 519 11.57 4.99 10.97
CA PHE A 519 11.74 3.61 10.53
C PHE A 519 11.21 2.60 11.56
N ALA A 520 11.39 2.88 12.85
CA ALA A 520 10.98 2.00 13.93
C ALA A 520 9.44 1.83 14.00
N PRO A 521 8.96 0.66 14.47
CA PRO A 521 7.56 0.47 14.81
C PRO A 521 7.08 1.47 15.87
N PRO A 522 5.75 1.71 15.95
CA PRO A 522 5.10 2.53 16.98
C PRO A 522 5.45 2.13 18.43
N MET A 523 5.34 3.07 19.38
CA MET A 523 5.59 2.77 20.80
C MET A 523 4.56 1.82 21.42
N ASN A 524 3.32 1.79 20.90
CA ASN A 524 2.25 0.94 21.40
C ASN A 524 2.45 -0.56 21.11
N THR A 525 3.36 -0.93 20.21
CA THR A 525 3.70 -2.34 19.97
C THR A 525 4.80 -2.84 20.90
N GLN A 526 5.29 -2.00 21.81
CA GLN A 526 6.35 -2.37 22.74
C GLN A 526 5.75 -2.92 24.03
N ASP A 527 6.11 -4.15 24.40
CA ASP A 527 5.61 -4.79 25.61
C ASP A 527 6.23 -4.21 26.88
N PHE A 528 7.53 -3.89 26.81
CA PHE A 528 8.29 -3.37 27.95
C PHE A 528 8.64 -1.89 27.79
N ASN A 529 7.94 -1.03 28.53
CA ASN A 529 8.11 0.42 28.46
C ASN A 529 8.27 1.06 29.85
N LEU A 530 9.40 1.74 30.08
CA LEU A 530 9.65 2.50 31.31
C LEU A 530 9.26 3.97 31.19
N TYR A 531 8.94 4.43 29.99
CA TYR A 531 8.50 5.80 29.72
C TYR A 531 7.00 5.90 30.01
N LYS A 532 6.62 6.76 30.96
CA LYS A 532 5.23 6.88 31.44
C LYS A 532 4.42 8.00 30.78
N ASN A 533 5.08 8.86 30.01
CA ASN A 533 4.46 10.04 29.41
C ASN A 533 4.02 9.79 27.97
N GLU A 534 3.40 8.64 27.74
CA GLU A 534 2.94 8.25 26.41
C GLU A 534 1.52 8.75 26.14
N VAL A 535 1.31 9.20 24.91
CA VAL A 535 -0.03 9.47 24.42
C VAL A 535 -0.62 8.14 23.97
N HIS A 536 -1.67 7.70 24.64
CA HIS A 536 -2.38 6.48 24.26
C HIS A 536 -3.63 6.85 23.48
N ALA A 537 -3.75 6.31 22.27
CA ALA A 537 -5.01 6.31 21.55
C ALA A 537 -6.06 5.60 22.40
N LYS A 538 -7.14 6.30 22.74
CA LYS A 538 -8.22 5.71 23.54
C LYS A 538 -9.13 4.83 22.69
N PHE A 539 -9.27 5.16 21.41
CA PHE A 539 -10.17 4.47 20.48
C PHE A 539 -9.59 4.45 19.06
N ASP A 540 -9.72 3.33 18.38
CA ASP A 540 -9.57 3.21 16.91
C ASP A 540 -10.93 3.25 16.20
N ASP A 541 -12.02 3.14 16.96
CA ASP A 541 -13.40 3.22 16.49
C ASP A 541 -13.94 4.64 16.70
N TYR A 542 -14.29 5.30 15.60
CA TYR A 542 -14.82 6.67 15.61
C TYR A 542 -16.13 6.77 16.41
N ASP A 543 -17.06 5.84 16.21
CA ASP A 543 -18.41 5.94 16.76
C ASP A 543 -18.37 5.75 18.28
N LEU A 544 -17.58 4.77 18.75
CA LEU A 544 -17.34 4.56 20.18
C LEU A 544 -16.59 5.73 20.82
N GLY A 545 -15.57 6.28 20.14
CA GLY A 545 -14.79 7.41 20.65
C GLY A 545 -15.63 8.70 20.76
N MET A 546 -16.48 8.97 19.77
CA MET A 546 -17.39 10.11 19.78
C MET A 546 -18.44 10.01 20.89
N GLU A 547 -19.03 8.84 21.09
CA GLU A 547 -20.00 8.62 22.17
C GLU A 547 -19.34 8.74 23.55
N TYR A 548 -18.12 8.22 23.71
CA TYR A 548 -17.34 8.42 24.94
C TYR A 548 -17.05 9.91 25.20
N ALA A 549 -16.64 10.65 24.19
CA ALA A 549 -16.37 12.08 24.28
C ALA A 549 -17.61 12.87 24.69
N ARG A 550 -18.77 12.55 24.09
CA ARG A 550 -20.06 13.15 24.42
C ARG A 550 -20.46 12.92 25.88
N ARG A 551 -20.27 11.71 26.40
CA ARG A 551 -20.57 11.38 27.81
C ARG A 551 -19.65 12.07 28.80
N ASN A 552 -18.39 12.27 28.42
CA ASN A 552 -17.37 12.88 29.27
C ASN A 552 -17.24 14.40 29.07
N GLY A 553 -18.01 14.98 28.14
CA GLY A 553 -17.97 16.41 27.84
C GLY A 553 -16.62 16.89 27.32
N LYS A 554 -15.87 16.06 26.58
CA LYS A 554 -14.53 16.40 26.06
C LYS A 554 -14.54 16.58 24.54
N PRO A 555 -13.71 17.49 23.98
CA PRO A 555 -13.49 17.55 22.54
C PRO A 555 -12.76 16.29 22.04
N VAL A 556 -12.93 16.02 20.75
CA VAL A 556 -12.28 14.88 20.08
C VAL A 556 -11.15 15.38 19.19
N MET A 557 -10.06 14.62 19.20
CA MET A 557 -8.96 14.77 18.26
C MET A 557 -8.94 13.55 17.34
N LEU A 558 -9.19 13.78 16.06
CA LEU A 558 -9.02 12.77 15.01
C LEU A 558 -7.57 12.80 14.52
N ASP A 559 -6.88 11.66 14.61
CA ASP A 559 -5.57 11.44 14.01
C ASP A 559 -5.70 10.51 12.79
N PHE A 560 -5.71 11.08 11.59
CA PHE A 560 -5.58 10.30 10.36
C PHE A 560 -4.13 9.89 10.15
N THR A 561 -3.86 8.62 10.43
CA THR A 561 -2.52 8.05 10.49
C THR A 561 -2.42 6.79 9.62
N GLY A 562 -1.25 6.19 9.58
CA GLY A 562 -1.06 4.89 8.93
C GLY A 562 0.10 4.11 9.54
N TYR A 563 0.02 2.78 9.47
CA TYR A 563 1.08 1.87 9.91
C TYR A 563 2.40 2.15 9.17
N GLY A 564 2.33 2.41 7.86
CA GLY A 564 3.49 2.76 7.03
C GLY A 564 3.91 4.24 7.09
N CYS A 565 3.23 5.08 7.85
CA CYS A 565 3.38 6.53 7.79
C CYS A 565 4.61 7.04 8.56
N VAL A 566 5.70 7.28 7.82
CA VAL A 566 6.98 7.81 8.34
C VAL A 566 6.81 9.14 9.07
N ASN A 567 6.08 10.08 8.47
CA ASN A 567 5.89 11.42 9.05
C ASN A 567 5.00 11.41 10.30
N CYS A 568 4.06 10.46 10.39
CA CYS A 568 3.23 10.27 11.58
C CYS A 568 4.10 9.83 12.76
N ARG A 569 4.98 8.84 12.57
CA ARG A 569 5.90 8.39 13.61
C ARG A 569 6.89 9.48 14.05
N LYS A 570 7.30 10.34 13.11
CA LYS A 570 8.12 11.51 13.44
C LYS A 570 7.39 12.50 14.34
N MET A 571 6.14 12.84 14.03
CA MET A 571 5.32 13.71 14.88
C MET A 571 5.14 13.13 16.28
N GLU A 572 4.82 11.85 16.40
CA GLU A 572 4.68 11.20 17.71
C GLU A 572 5.97 11.30 18.54
N ALA A 573 7.11 10.93 17.95
CA ALA A 573 8.37 10.93 18.67
C ALA A 573 8.91 12.34 18.96
N ALA A 574 8.69 13.30 18.06
CA ALA A 574 9.23 14.66 18.17
C ALA A 574 8.35 15.59 19.01
N VAL A 575 7.02 15.50 18.82
CA VAL A 575 6.01 16.44 19.34
C VAL A 575 5.18 15.82 20.45
N TRP A 576 4.61 14.63 20.27
CA TRP A 576 3.71 14.02 21.28
C TRP A 576 4.43 13.61 22.57
N THR A 577 5.75 13.40 22.51
CA THR A 577 6.56 13.11 23.69
C THR A 577 6.83 14.34 24.57
N ASP A 578 6.51 15.55 24.08
CA ASP A 578 6.57 16.75 24.92
C ASP A 578 5.51 16.69 26.03
N THR A 579 5.92 17.05 27.24
CA THR A 579 5.05 16.97 28.43
C THR A 579 3.76 17.79 28.28
N LYS A 580 3.82 19.00 27.72
CA LYS A 580 2.63 19.86 27.59
C LYS A 580 1.66 19.30 26.56
N VAL A 581 2.19 18.79 25.45
CA VAL A 581 1.38 18.16 24.39
C VAL A 581 0.72 16.89 24.93
N SER A 582 1.50 16.00 25.56
CA SER A 582 1.00 14.76 26.13
C SER A 582 -0.08 14.99 27.18
N ASP A 583 0.12 15.98 28.07
CA ASP A 583 -0.87 16.34 29.09
C ASP A 583 -2.19 16.84 28.47
N LEU A 584 -2.13 17.75 27.49
CA LEU A 584 -3.33 18.24 26.79
C LEU A 584 -4.06 17.10 26.07
N MET A 585 -3.33 16.24 25.36
CA MET A 585 -3.91 15.15 24.59
C MET A 585 -4.56 14.08 25.48
N ASN A 586 -3.89 13.67 26.55
CA ASN A 586 -4.36 12.60 27.42
C ASN A 586 -5.51 13.06 28.34
N ASN A 587 -5.43 14.29 28.85
CA ASN A 587 -6.36 14.80 29.86
C ASN A 587 -7.53 15.59 29.27
N ASP A 588 -7.30 16.45 28.28
CA ASP A 588 -8.33 17.36 27.77
C ASP A 588 -9.04 16.84 26.52
N TYR A 589 -8.40 15.95 25.75
CA TYR A 589 -8.95 15.39 24.53
C TYR A 589 -9.31 13.90 24.63
N VAL A 590 -10.22 13.49 23.75
CA VAL A 590 -10.40 12.08 23.37
C VAL A 590 -9.72 11.86 22.04
N LEU A 591 -8.58 11.16 22.06
CA LEU A 591 -7.84 10.80 20.85
C LEU A 591 -8.47 9.59 20.17
N ILE A 592 -8.82 9.76 18.90
CA ILE A 592 -9.29 8.70 18.00
C ILE A 592 -8.29 8.56 16.85
N THR A 593 -7.67 7.38 16.74
CA THR A 593 -6.69 7.07 15.68
C THR A 593 -7.36 6.35 14.51
N LEU A 594 -7.32 6.99 13.34
CA LEU A 594 -7.95 6.49 12.11
C LEU A 594 -6.88 6.01 11.14
N TYR A 595 -6.56 4.73 11.20
CA TYR A 595 -5.59 4.09 10.31
C TYR A 595 -6.13 3.94 8.89
N VAL A 596 -5.62 4.76 7.96
CA VAL A 596 -6.08 4.77 6.56
C VAL A 596 -5.55 3.59 5.72
N ASP A 597 -4.57 2.85 6.25
CA ASP A 597 -3.98 1.66 5.63
C ASP A 597 -4.36 0.35 6.36
N ASN A 598 -5.31 0.41 7.30
CA ASN A 598 -5.85 -0.79 7.96
C ASN A 598 -6.56 -1.71 6.95
N LYS A 599 -6.17 -2.99 6.95
CA LYS A 599 -6.65 -4.04 6.05
C LYS A 599 -7.83 -4.85 6.60
N ASP A 600 -8.29 -4.58 7.82
CA ASP A 600 -9.45 -5.23 8.41
C ASP A 600 -10.67 -5.06 7.49
N PRO A 601 -11.41 -6.14 7.19
CA PRO A 601 -12.58 -6.07 6.32
C PRO A 601 -13.72 -5.31 7.00
N LEU A 602 -14.45 -4.51 6.24
CA LEU A 602 -15.69 -3.90 6.73
C LEU A 602 -16.79 -4.98 6.86
N PRO A 603 -17.68 -4.88 7.87
CA PRO A 603 -18.83 -5.78 7.99
C PRO A 603 -19.73 -5.78 6.75
N GLU A 604 -19.87 -4.61 6.10
CA GLU A 604 -20.58 -4.44 4.84
C GLU A 604 -19.77 -3.55 3.88
N HIS A 605 -19.73 -3.92 2.60
CA HIS A 605 -19.10 -3.10 1.57
C HIS A 605 -19.91 -1.83 1.31
N ILE A 606 -19.25 -0.68 1.38
CA ILE A 606 -19.89 0.61 1.15
C ILE A 606 -19.58 1.07 -0.27
N LYS A 607 -20.61 1.22 -1.11
CA LYS A 607 -20.47 1.81 -2.44
C LYS A 607 -20.58 3.32 -2.34
N VAL A 608 -19.57 4.03 -2.82
CA VAL A 608 -19.47 5.48 -2.77
C VAL A 608 -19.18 6.05 -4.15
N SER A 609 -19.67 7.25 -4.42
CA SER A 609 -19.33 7.99 -5.65
C SER A 609 -18.23 8.99 -5.35
N GLU A 610 -17.15 8.96 -6.12
CA GLU A 610 -16.02 9.88 -5.99
C GLU A 610 -15.66 10.41 -7.38
N ASN A 611 -15.78 11.73 -7.59
CA ASN A 611 -15.51 12.39 -8.88
C ASN A 611 -16.26 11.76 -10.08
N GLY A 612 -17.49 11.28 -9.86
CA GLY A 612 -18.33 10.66 -10.90
C GLY A 612 -17.98 9.20 -11.24
N LYS A 613 -17.06 8.57 -10.49
CA LYS A 613 -16.79 7.13 -10.56
C LYS A 613 -17.31 6.43 -9.30
N GLU A 614 -17.94 5.27 -9.47
CA GLU A 614 -18.37 4.42 -8.37
C GLU A 614 -17.16 3.63 -7.82
N ARG A 615 -16.93 3.71 -6.51
CA ARG A 615 -15.86 2.99 -5.81
C ARG A 615 -16.48 2.19 -4.67
N THR A 616 -16.03 0.96 -4.49
CA THR A 616 -16.44 0.11 -3.35
C THR A 616 -15.36 0.17 -2.28
N LEU A 617 -15.75 0.56 -1.06
CA LEU A 617 -14.91 0.54 0.14
C LEU A 617 -15.00 -0.85 0.76
N ARG A 618 -13.86 -1.52 0.95
CA ARG A 618 -13.80 -2.92 1.41
C ARG A 618 -13.19 -3.06 2.80
N THR A 619 -12.28 -2.16 3.14
CA THR A 619 -11.51 -2.21 4.39
C THR A 619 -11.79 -1.00 5.29
N VAL A 620 -11.46 -1.13 6.57
CA VAL A 620 -11.49 -0.01 7.53
C VAL A 620 -10.63 1.16 7.03
N GLY A 621 -9.46 0.88 6.45
CA GLY A 621 -8.60 1.89 5.84
C GLY A 621 -9.25 2.61 4.66
N ASP A 622 -9.96 1.88 3.78
CA ASP A 622 -10.72 2.50 2.68
C ASP A 622 -11.80 3.46 3.21
N LYS A 623 -12.52 3.07 4.28
CA LYS A 623 -13.54 3.90 4.94
C LYS A 623 -12.94 5.22 5.41
N TRP A 624 -11.85 5.17 6.18
CA TRP A 624 -11.23 6.37 6.75
C TRP A 624 -10.54 7.23 5.72
N SER A 625 -9.87 6.61 4.74
CA SER A 625 -9.24 7.32 3.62
C SER A 625 -10.29 8.08 2.79
N TYR A 626 -11.44 7.46 2.51
CA TYR A 626 -12.54 8.12 1.80
C TYR A 626 -13.14 9.25 2.64
N LEU A 627 -13.42 9.00 3.93
CA LEU A 627 -13.93 10.01 4.85
C LEU A 627 -13.04 11.24 4.90
N GLN A 628 -11.71 11.05 5.01
CA GLN A 628 -10.74 12.14 5.05
C GLN A 628 -10.89 13.08 3.85
N ARG A 629 -11.04 12.50 2.66
CA ARG A 629 -11.16 13.24 1.40
C ARG A 629 -12.48 13.98 1.29
N VAL A 630 -13.60 13.30 1.54
CA VAL A 630 -14.92 13.91 1.32
C VAL A 630 -15.32 14.89 2.41
N LYS A 631 -14.94 14.59 3.66
CA LYS A 631 -15.30 15.42 4.81
C LYS A 631 -14.38 16.62 4.96
N PHE A 632 -13.06 16.38 4.90
CA PHE A 632 -12.05 17.38 5.24
C PHE A 632 -11.26 17.90 4.03
N GLY A 633 -11.47 17.35 2.82
CA GLY A 633 -10.76 17.80 1.61
C GLY A 633 -9.27 17.46 1.62
N ALA A 634 -8.84 16.50 2.45
CA ALA A 634 -7.45 16.11 2.63
C ALA A 634 -7.24 14.62 2.34
N ASN A 635 -6.03 14.25 1.91
CA ASN A 635 -5.66 12.85 1.67
C ASN A 635 -4.25 12.52 2.16
N ALA A 636 -3.58 13.45 2.84
CA ALA A 636 -2.23 13.29 3.35
C ALA A 636 -2.25 12.83 4.81
N GLN A 637 -1.19 12.15 5.25
CA GLN A 637 -0.99 11.76 6.65
C GLN A 637 0.44 12.16 7.06
N PRO A 638 0.66 12.64 8.30
CA PRO A 638 -0.31 12.82 9.38
C PRO A 638 -1.27 13.98 9.12
N PHE A 639 -2.50 13.84 9.60
CA PHE A 639 -3.52 14.88 9.50
C PHE A 639 -4.41 14.86 10.74
N TYR A 640 -4.36 15.95 11.50
CA TYR A 640 -5.04 16.09 12.79
C TYR A 640 -6.19 17.08 12.66
N VAL A 641 -7.36 16.69 13.16
CA VAL A 641 -8.56 17.55 13.20
C VAL A 641 -9.16 17.53 14.59
N LEU A 642 -9.44 18.71 15.14
CA LEU A 642 -10.14 18.86 16.42
C LEU A 642 -11.61 19.10 16.13
N ILE A 643 -12.49 18.29 16.72
CA ILE A 643 -13.94 18.37 16.50
C ILE A 643 -14.70 18.40 17.83
N ASP A 644 -15.87 19.02 17.82
CA ASP A 644 -16.84 18.93 18.92
C ASP A 644 -17.63 17.61 18.87
N ASN A 645 -18.53 17.41 19.85
CA ASN A 645 -19.34 16.19 19.97
C ASN A 645 -20.38 16.04 18.84
N GLN A 646 -20.56 17.07 18.00
CA GLN A 646 -21.41 17.06 16.82
C GLN A 646 -20.59 16.82 15.53
N GLY A 647 -19.27 16.65 15.65
CA GLY A 647 -18.38 16.40 14.53
C GLY A 647 -18.01 17.66 13.73
N MET A 648 -18.22 18.86 14.30
CA MET A 648 -17.86 20.13 13.67
C MET A 648 -16.43 20.55 14.06
N PRO A 649 -15.63 21.10 13.13
CA PRO A 649 -14.28 21.55 13.43
C PRO A 649 -14.22 22.64 14.50
N LEU A 650 -13.22 22.54 15.37
CA LEU A 650 -12.90 23.50 16.44
C LEU A 650 -11.72 24.41 16.09
N ASN A 651 -10.91 24.03 15.11
CA ASN A 651 -9.77 24.78 14.61
C ASN A 651 -9.51 24.37 13.14
N LYS A 652 -8.61 25.08 12.45
CA LYS A 652 -8.01 24.58 11.20
C LYS A 652 -7.25 23.28 11.46
N SER A 653 -7.10 22.43 10.45
CA SER A 653 -6.34 21.19 10.55
C SER A 653 -4.85 21.43 10.81
N TYR A 654 -4.17 20.40 11.32
CA TYR A 654 -2.73 20.39 11.49
C TYR A 654 -2.13 19.19 10.74
N ALA A 655 -1.06 19.41 9.97
CA ALA A 655 -0.41 18.37 9.18
C ALA A 655 1.00 18.05 9.74
N TYR A 656 1.96 17.70 8.89
CA TYR A 656 3.34 17.51 9.33
C TYR A 656 4.07 18.84 9.56
N ASP A 657 4.29 19.19 10.84
CA ASP A 657 5.18 20.27 11.31
C ASP A 657 5.66 19.88 12.73
N GLU A 658 6.97 19.74 12.93
CA GLU A 658 7.56 19.26 14.20
C GLU A 658 7.65 20.37 15.28
N ASP A 659 7.08 21.55 15.02
CA ASP A 659 7.05 22.69 15.94
C ASP A 659 6.05 22.45 17.09
N VAL A 660 6.61 22.14 18.26
CA VAL A 660 5.88 21.84 19.50
C VAL A 660 5.00 23.00 19.95
N ASP A 661 5.50 24.24 19.91
CA ASP A 661 4.77 25.40 20.40
C ASP A 661 3.56 25.70 19.51
N LYS A 662 3.70 25.55 18.19
CA LYS A 662 2.56 25.64 17.28
C LYS A 662 1.53 24.55 17.51
N TYR A 663 1.98 23.33 17.82
CA TYR A 663 1.06 22.21 18.10
C TYR A 663 0.27 22.44 19.40
N VAL A 664 0.94 22.94 20.45
CA VAL A 664 0.28 23.35 21.70
C VAL A 664 -0.74 24.46 21.44
N GLN A 665 -0.41 25.46 20.63
CA GLN A 665 -1.36 26.53 20.26
C GLN A 665 -2.57 25.98 19.50
N PHE A 666 -2.35 25.01 18.60
CA PHE A 666 -3.42 24.34 17.87
C PHE A 666 -4.40 23.62 18.81
N LEU A 667 -3.89 22.81 19.76
CA LEU A 667 -4.69 22.12 20.77
C LEU A 667 -5.42 23.11 21.69
N GLN A 668 -4.71 24.10 22.22
CA GLN A 668 -5.30 25.07 23.15
C GLN A 668 -6.42 25.88 22.49
N THR A 669 -6.21 26.33 21.25
CA THR A 669 -7.23 27.09 20.50
C THR A 669 -8.48 26.23 20.26
N GLY A 670 -8.32 24.95 19.93
CA GLY A 670 -9.45 24.03 19.79
C GLY A 670 -10.22 23.84 21.10
N LEU A 671 -9.50 23.71 22.21
CA LEU A 671 -10.09 23.53 23.54
C LEU A 671 -10.85 24.78 24.00
N ASP A 672 -10.28 25.96 23.77
CA ASP A 672 -10.92 27.23 24.08
C ASP A 672 -12.18 27.45 23.22
N ASN A 673 -12.16 27.05 21.95
CA ASN A 673 -13.34 27.12 21.08
C ASN A 673 -14.42 26.11 21.48
N TYR A 674 -14.04 24.93 21.96
CA TYR A 674 -14.99 23.95 22.50
C TYR A 674 -15.66 24.46 23.78
N ARG A 675 -14.91 25.06 24.69
CA ARG A 675 -15.43 25.64 25.95
C ARG A 675 -16.36 26.83 25.75
N LYS A 676 -16.30 27.49 24.58
CA LYS A 676 -17.19 28.62 24.23
C LYS A 676 -18.56 28.18 23.71
N LYS A 677 -18.68 26.93 23.27
CA LYS A 677 -19.95 26.31 22.87
C LYS A 677 -20.60 25.66 24.08
#